data_AF-A0A6F9ZVZ7-F1
#
_entry.id   AF-A0A6F9ZVZ7-F1
#
_cell.length_a   1.000
_cell.length_b   1.000
_cell.length_c   1.000
_cell.angle_alpha   90.00
_cell.angle_beta   90.00
_cell.angle_gamma   90.00
#
_symmetry.space_group_name_H-M   'P 1'
#
loop_
_entity.id
_entity.type
_entity.pdbx_description
1 polymer ?
#
loop_
_entity_poly.entity_id
_entity_poly.type
_entity_poly.pdbx_seq_one_letter_code
_entity_poly.pdbx_strand_id
1 'polypeptide(L)'
;MEIEKLPLYIPKVEKNRNYGMEFFIRIRLSGIGENDTWKMKAWVSENISNRRAATQTWNGTDWVYSYRYSIHGKGNWEGWVSLRFCRRYKEYELLQNNSKCFILVKCAMGKRGLLIYREVLLLDMDNSTSHGVHGGMVTGRIREAGRYLMLMDREGKLVSVCRSIGIDDDFSGVTAFYKAYAPAGMELSIMDENGKILKKNITAKRGKFDFRAWIREGRLWIKNTGDFGETVMIHSGINRAFFLLPGEMVNIRISNNFSERIRISVGEEPELERWLEIPEEKNLSIRWVGFDGVDGTEIERGKVYRLRAKVRIYREIENVIVHFYLNGRKIGGKVYDRIRGYMICPSVKIDTSKLKEINVAEVKIVHENEVMEKTVEFRVKESERINLLIVKIFSYDFEWFDGKFIEIFNPNNFSVDISGWYITDKPSKRVDRQPKIIFPEGSVIEKRSSIVITTNSSSYENLFGRRPDFEYGCESPIRNMVEDGRVILNRYSDGIILKDRFNRTVDAVVYGENRDIEGWHGKAISSPRKGEYLERKRMDNRYIDTNSSSDWLVRSLGCTDVGWLNFSGVMEVTALLLPDCKLDELIGEFERAKEYIMINTRYLPEDVFERYLKSRAEAGTKIIILLEGETSCAYRGGCTIPVNGTDIRILMMNSDGGYRRYSCNCGNYVIIDNHTLIVGSSNVWGDAPEYGIKRGRAWMVIVKNSELARFFYDVFGKDASMPDVSEVTLSNVFRRNSGDQPSYYPSSSPLHIISNITVTPLLFPDNGEEILVSLIKSARNSIYVEDESIDVYGARRIFGELLNASKRGVDVKIITNSERMSGDKKRQAMVLRAYGIDVKFIERGTPGYDNICTTGMIIDNSTTVILAVNIDSSMHTSRGAGLVIRSREISGYFARAFFHDWNIERHEGKREDYKSKICLLLTLTATSMIVFRRWRQLRWI
;
A
#
# COMPACT_ATOMS: atom_id res chain seq x y z
N MET A 1 -43.93 43.68 -73.11
CA MET A 1 -43.16 42.76 -72.24
C MET A 1 -44.13 42.12 -71.26
N GLU A 2 -44.19 40.79 -71.24
CA GLU A 2 -45.04 40.01 -70.34
C GLU A 2 -44.29 38.80 -69.79
N ILE A 3 -44.67 38.34 -68.59
CA ILE A 3 -44.30 37.01 -68.08
C ILE A 3 -45.43 36.06 -68.51
N GLU A 4 -45.23 35.36 -69.62
CA GLU A 4 -46.22 34.49 -70.25
C GLU A 4 -46.54 33.26 -69.39
N LYS A 5 -45.50 32.63 -68.81
CA LYS A 5 -45.63 31.49 -67.91
C LYS A 5 -44.91 31.80 -66.61
N LEU A 6 -45.68 31.84 -65.52
CA LEU A 6 -45.22 32.11 -64.18
C LEU A 6 -45.67 30.95 -63.27
N PRO A 7 -44.76 30.27 -62.57
CA PRO A 7 -45.15 29.28 -61.58
C PRO A 7 -45.77 29.99 -60.37
N LEU A 8 -46.87 29.44 -59.85
CA LEU A 8 -47.54 29.97 -58.66
C LEU A 8 -46.64 29.93 -57.42
N TYR A 9 -45.75 28.94 -57.37
CA TYR A 9 -44.85 28.70 -56.27
C TYR A 9 -43.38 28.76 -56.72
N ILE A 10 -42.49 29.12 -55.80
CA ILE A 10 -41.04 28.92 -55.95
C ILE A 10 -40.43 28.32 -54.68
N PRO A 11 -39.45 27.41 -54.81
CA PRO A 11 -38.93 26.62 -53.69
C PRO A 11 -37.81 27.34 -52.94
N LYS A 12 -37.95 27.51 -51.61
CA LYS A 12 -36.88 28.01 -50.74
C LYS A 12 -35.70 27.02 -50.67
N VAL A 13 -34.53 27.52 -50.29
CA VAL A 13 -33.30 26.77 -50.05
C VAL A 13 -33.39 25.96 -48.76
N GLU A 14 -33.22 24.63 -48.86
CA GLU A 14 -33.18 23.68 -47.74
C GLU A 14 -31.98 23.94 -46.79
N LYS A 15 -32.11 23.60 -45.49
CA LYS A 15 -31.13 23.82 -44.39
C LYS A 15 -29.71 23.40 -44.70
N ASN A 16 -29.50 22.33 -45.44
CA ASN A 16 -28.16 21.82 -45.70
C ASN A 16 -27.66 22.12 -47.13
N ARG A 17 -28.37 22.98 -47.88
CA ARG A 17 -27.96 23.39 -49.24
C ARG A 17 -27.55 24.85 -49.31
N ASN A 18 -26.70 25.14 -50.29
CA ASN A 18 -26.31 26.50 -50.66
C ASN A 18 -27.29 27.14 -51.67
N TYR A 19 -27.97 26.31 -52.47
CA TYR A 19 -28.85 26.75 -53.55
C TYR A 19 -30.20 26.06 -53.48
N GLY A 20 -31.24 26.77 -53.93
CA GLY A 20 -32.60 26.24 -54.01
C GLY A 20 -32.80 25.44 -55.29
N MET A 21 -33.93 24.74 -55.40
CA MET A 21 -34.31 24.09 -56.65
C MET A 21 -34.48 25.14 -57.76
N GLU A 22 -34.11 24.73 -58.97
CA GLU A 22 -34.29 25.54 -60.17
C GLU A 22 -35.78 25.73 -60.48
N PHE A 23 -36.14 26.95 -60.86
CA PHE A 23 -37.48 27.30 -61.35
C PHE A 23 -37.37 28.15 -62.61
N PHE A 24 -38.41 28.10 -63.44
CA PHE A 24 -38.40 28.72 -64.75
C PHE A 24 -39.56 29.69 -64.90
N ILE A 25 -39.30 30.80 -65.59
CA ILE A 25 -40.32 31.73 -66.08
C ILE A 25 -40.18 31.88 -67.59
N ARG A 26 -41.30 31.96 -68.31
CA ARG A 26 -41.29 32.26 -69.75
C ARG A 26 -41.63 33.73 -69.93
N ILE A 27 -40.77 34.46 -70.61
CA ILE A 27 -40.96 35.89 -70.86
C ILE A 27 -41.15 36.09 -72.35
N ARG A 28 -42.12 36.93 -72.73
CA ARG A 28 -42.35 37.35 -74.11
C ARG A 28 -42.19 38.86 -74.25
N LEU A 29 -41.38 39.24 -75.24
CA LEU A 29 -41.16 40.60 -75.72
C LEU A 29 -41.75 40.70 -77.12
N SER A 30 -42.85 41.44 -77.25
CA SER A 30 -43.57 41.71 -78.49
C SER A 30 -43.63 43.21 -78.77
N GLY A 31 -43.77 43.58 -80.04
CA GLY A 31 -43.88 44.97 -80.49
C GLY A 31 -42.56 45.75 -80.51
N ILE A 32 -41.41 45.07 -80.56
CA ILE A 32 -40.08 45.68 -80.68
C ILE A 32 -39.65 45.65 -82.14
N GLY A 33 -39.17 46.77 -82.69
CA GLY A 33 -38.69 46.83 -84.07
C GLY A 33 -37.53 45.87 -84.30
N GLU A 34 -37.47 45.25 -85.48
CA GLU A 34 -36.43 44.25 -85.81
C GLU A 34 -35.01 44.75 -85.61
N ASN A 35 -34.79 46.07 -85.66
CA ASN A 35 -33.50 46.71 -85.46
C ASN A 35 -33.18 47.20 -84.04
N ASP A 36 -34.17 47.20 -83.14
CA ASP A 36 -33.99 47.72 -81.80
C ASP A 36 -33.33 46.70 -80.88
N THR A 37 -32.26 47.11 -80.21
CA THR A 37 -31.57 46.30 -79.21
C THR A 37 -32.12 46.55 -77.81
N TRP A 38 -32.21 45.50 -77.02
CA TRP A 38 -32.65 45.56 -75.64
C TRP A 38 -31.73 44.76 -74.72
N LYS A 39 -31.75 45.12 -73.43
CA LYS A 39 -31.16 44.32 -72.34
C LYS A 39 -32.22 44.04 -71.28
N MET A 40 -32.32 42.79 -70.86
CA MET A 40 -33.33 42.33 -69.92
C MET A 40 -32.70 41.62 -68.73
N LYS A 41 -33.23 41.86 -67.53
CA LYS A 41 -32.84 41.16 -66.31
C LYS A 41 -34.07 40.60 -65.63
N ALA A 42 -33.96 39.39 -65.08
CA ALA A 42 -34.99 38.80 -64.24
C ALA A 42 -34.37 38.42 -62.89
N TRP A 43 -35.02 38.79 -61.79
CA TRP A 43 -34.58 38.45 -60.44
C TRP A 43 -35.75 38.34 -59.47
N VAL A 44 -35.50 37.73 -58.31
CA VAL A 44 -36.48 37.69 -57.21
C VAL A 44 -36.00 38.56 -56.05
N SER A 45 -36.95 39.26 -55.42
CA SER A 45 -36.70 40.12 -54.27
C SER A 45 -37.90 40.13 -53.33
N GLU A 46 -37.65 40.52 -52.08
CA GLU A 46 -38.68 40.71 -51.05
C GLU A 46 -39.61 41.90 -51.38
N ASN A 47 -39.10 42.94 -52.01
CA ASN A 47 -39.82 44.18 -52.29
C ASN A 47 -39.57 44.66 -53.72
N ILE A 48 -40.62 45.16 -54.38
CA ILE A 48 -40.56 45.66 -55.77
C ILE A 48 -39.54 46.82 -55.97
N SER A 49 -39.21 47.54 -54.91
CA SER A 49 -38.28 48.69 -54.94
C SER A 49 -36.82 48.28 -54.77
N ASN A 50 -36.55 47.06 -54.35
CA ASN A 50 -35.22 46.63 -53.96
C ASN A 50 -34.38 46.19 -55.19
N ARG A 51 -33.14 46.65 -55.19
CA ARG A 51 -32.16 46.45 -56.28
C ARG A 51 -31.19 45.30 -56.00
N ARG A 52 -31.53 44.42 -55.06
CA ARG A 52 -30.78 43.22 -54.72
C ARG A 52 -31.59 42.00 -55.14
N ALA A 53 -30.90 41.00 -55.68
CA ALA A 53 -31.49 39.72 -56.05
C ALA A 53 -31.24 38.68 -54.95
N ALA A 54 -32.26 37.86 -54.67
CA ALA A 54 -32.13 36.62 -53.91
C ALA A 54 -31.67 35.44 -54.79
N THR A 55 -31.65 35.63 -56.12
CA THR A 55 -31.45 34.55 -57.10
C THR A 55 -30.15 34.65 -57.89
N GLN A 56 -29.77 33.52 -58.47
CA GLN A 56 -28.90 33.41 -59.63
C GLN A 56 -29.73 33.12 -60.87
N THR A 57 -29.26 33.56 -62.03
CA THR A 57 -29.80 33.27 -63.36
C THR A 57 -28.80 32.41 -64.12
N TRP A 58 -29.26 31.35 -64.78
CA TRP A 58 -28.41 30.54 -65.65
C TRP A 58 -28.11 31.28 -66.95
N ASN A 59 -26.83 31.41 -67.32
CA ASN A 59 -26.42 32.08 -68.56
C ASN A 59 -26.19 31.11 -69.74
N GLY A 60 -26.37 29.80 -69.53
CA GLY A 60 -26.04 28.75 -70.49
C GLY A 60 -24.84 27.89 -70.07
N THR A 61 -23.93 28.47 -69.29
CA THR A 61 -22.68 27.85 -68.82
C THR A 61 -22.55 27.82 -67.30
N ASP A 62 -23.01 28.87 -66.61
CA ASP A 62 -22.82 29.12 -65.19
C ASP A 62 -24.02 29.83 -64.56
N TRP A 63 -24.14 29.68 -63.24
CA TRP A 63 -25.10 30.40 -62.41
C TRP A 63 -24.56 31.77 -61.98
N VAL A 64 -25.09 32.83 -62.58
CA VAL A 64 -24.62 34.22 -62.35
C VAL A 64 -25.58 34.96 -61.43
N TYR A 65 -25.09 35.86 -60.57
CA TYR A 65 -25.96 36.71 -59.75
C TYR A 65 -26.99 37.46 -60.60
N SER A 66 -28.29 37.25 -60.37
CA SER A 66 -29.36 37.70 -61.29
C SER A 66 -29.35 39.20 -61.54
N TYR A 67 -29.00 40.02 -60.54
CA TYR A 67 -28.98 41.47 -60.72
C TYR A 67 -27.80 41.96 -61.59
N ARG A 68 -26.73 41.16 -61.74
CA ARG A 68 -25.57 41.47 -62.57
C ARG A 68 -25.66 40.87 -63.97
N TYR A 69 -26.44 39.81 -64.16
CA TYR A 69 -26.68 39.21 -65.47
C TYR A 69 -27.74 39.98 -66.27
N SER A 70 -27.52 40.15 -67.57
CA SER A 70 -28.56 40.64 -68.51
C SER A 70 -28.59 39.76 -69.75
N ILE A 71 -29.79 39.43 -70.21
CA ILE A 71 -30.04 38.84 -71.52
C ILE A 71 -30.05 39.99 -72.53
N HIS A 72 -29.32 39.85 -73.63
CA HIS A 72 -29.27 40.82 -74.70
C HIS A 72 -29.93 40.23 -75.94
N GLY A 73 -30.66 41.06 -76.68
CA GLY A 73 -31.27 40.64 -77.94
C GLY A 73 -31.72 41.81 -78.78
N LYS A 74 -32.29 41.48 -79.93
CA LYS A 74 -32.72 42.41 -80.97
C LYS A 74 -34.08 41.96 -81.49
N GLY A 75 -35.02 42.89 -81.70
CA GLY A 75 -36.39 42.56 -82.11
C GLY A 75 -37.20 41.82 -81.04
N ASN A 76 -38.28 41.17 -81.45
CA ASN A 76 -39.12 40.35 -80.56
C ASN A 76 -38.35 39.13 -80.02
N TRP A 77 -38.71 38.67 -78.82
CA TRP A 77 -38.06 37.52 -78.19
C TRP A 77 -39.02 36.79 -77.27
N GLU A 78 -38.99 35.47 -77.29
CA GLU A 78 -39.57 34.67 -76.23
C GLU A 78 -38.61 33.57 -75.80
N GLY A 79 -38.62 33.24 -74.52
CA GLY A 79 -37.77 32.19 -73.99
C GLY A 79 -37.95 31.96 -72.52
N TRP A 80 -37.43 30.81 -72.07
CA TRP A 80 -37.36 30.44 -70.67
C TRP A 80 -36.15 31.08 -70.00
N VAL A 81 -36.36 31.62 -68.82
CA VAL A 81 -35.31 32.10 -67.92
C VAL A 81 -35.28 31.19 -66.71
N SER A 82 -34.12 30.57 -66.50
CA SER A 82 -33.85 29.70 -65.37
C SER A 82 -33.29 30.50 -64.20
N LEU A 83 -33.90 30.32 -63.03
CA LEU A 83 -33.58 31.02 -61.80
C LEU A 83 -33.46 30.01 -60.65
N ARG A 84 -32.60 30.30 -59.68
CA ARG A 84 -32.54 29.57 -58.40
C ARG A 84 -32.16 30.51 -57.26
N PHE A 85 -32.63 30.23 -56.05
CA PHE A 85 -32.17 30.97 -54.87
C PHE A 85 -30.74 30.59 -54.48
N CYS A 86 -30.03 31.54 -53.87
CA CYS A 86 -28.72 31.31 -53.25
C CYS A 86 -28.78 31.79 -51.80
N ARG A 87 -28.55 30.87 -50.86
CA ARG A 87 -28.67 31.14 -49.43
C ARG A 87 -27.75 32.26 -48.94
N ARG A 88 -26.57 32.38 -49.54
CA ARG A 88 -25.53 33.36 -49.13
C ARG A 88 -25.89 34.81 -49.47
N TYR A 89 -26.96 35.06 -50.23
CA TYR A 89 -27.36 36.42 -50.57
C TYR A 89 -28.23 37.01 -49.48
N LYS A 90 -27.85 38.20 -49.00
CA LYS A 90 -28.59 38.97 -48.00
C LYS A 90 -30.07 39.13 -48.34
N GLU A 91 -30.38 39.27 -49.63
CA GLU A 91 -31.77 39.37 -50.09
C GLU A 91 -32.57 38.10 -49.83
N TYR A 92 -31.94 36.92 -49.92
CA TYR A 92 -32.60 35.66 -49.62
C TYR A 92 -32.82 35.49 -48.10
N GLU A 93 -31.93 35.98 -47.25
CA GLU A 93 -32.11 35.96 -45.79
C GLU A 93 -33.43 36.63 -45.37
N LEU A 94 -33.79 37.75 -46.01
CA LEU A 94 -35.06 38.43 -45.79
C LEU A 94 -36.27 37.56 -46.18
N LEU A 95 -36.15 36.79 -47.26
CA LEU A 95 -37.21 35.91 -47.76
C LEU A 95 -37.43 34.65 -46.93
N GLN A 96 -36.49 34.26 -46.06
CA GLN A 96 -36.60 33.03 -45.27
C GLN A 96 -37.85 33.04 -44.38
N ASN A 97 -38.28 34.21 -43.91
CA ASN A 97 -39.45 34.32 -43.04
C ASN A 97 -40.74 34.74 -43.76
N ASN A 98 -40.72 34.88 -45.08
CA ASN A 98 -41.88 35.35 -45.86
C ASN A 98 -42.65 34.17 -46.48
N SER A 99 -43.96 34.37 -46.70
CA SER A 99 -44.84 33.44 -47.43
C SER A 99 -44.88 33.70 -48.94
N LYS A 100 -44.43 34.88 -49.37
CA LYS A 100 -44.52 35.39 -50.73
C LYS A 100 -43.34 36.30 -51.08
N CYS A 101 -43.10 36.51 -52.36
CA CYS A 101 -42.09 37.43 -52.88
C CYS A 101 -42.46 37.92 -54.28
N PHE A 102 -41.62 38.77 -54.87
CA PHE A 102 -41.82 39.31 -56.20
C PHE A 102 -40.78 38.80 -57.18
N ILE A 103 -41.24 38.28 -58.32
CA ILE A 103 -40.41 38.09 -59.52
C ILE A 103 -40.45 39.40 -60.30
N LEU A 104 -39.30 40.00 -60.53
CA LEU A 104 -39.13 41.25 -61.27
C LEU A 104 -38.42 40.99 -62.59
N VAL A 105 -38.96 41.58 -63.66
CA VAL A 105 -38.34 41.59 -64.98
C VAL A 105 -38.19 43.03 -65.44
N LYS A 106 -36.95 43.47 -65.66
CA LYS A 106 -36.64 44.79 -66.19
C LYS A 106 -36.06 44.67 -67.59
N CYS A 107 -36.72 45.26 -68.57
CA CYS A 107 -36.17 45.43 -69.92
C CYS A 107 -35.82 46.90 -70.15
N ALA A 108 -34.64 47.16 -70.69
CA ALA A 108 -34.17 48.50 -71.02
C ALA A 108 -33.76 48.58 -72.49
N MET A 109 -34.22 49.64 -73.15
CA MET A 109 -33.91 50.03 -74.52
C MET A 109 -33.35 51.46 -74.49
N GLY A 110 -32.03 51.60 -74.60
CA GLY A 110 -31.35 52.88 -74.39
C GLY A 110 -31.62 53.47 -73.00
N LYS A 111 -32.22 54.68 -72.94
CA LYS A 111 -32.61 55.37 -71.69
C LYS A 111 -34.01 54.98 -71.18
N ARG A 112 -34.83 54.30 -71.98
CA ARG A 112 -36.19 53.86 -71.59
C ARG A 112 -36.09 52.50 -70.90
N GLY A 113 -36.79 52.34 -69.78
CA GLY A 113 -36.82 51.08 -69.04
C GLY A 113 -38.24 50.75 -68.61
N LEU A 114 -38.64 49.50 -68.83
CA LEU A 114 -39.89 48.94 -68.36
C LEU A 114 -39.59 47.89 -67.28
N LEU A 115 -40.23 48.00 -66.13
CA LEU A 115 -40.17 47.02 -65.04
C LEU A 115 -41.56 46.42 -64.88
N ILE A 116 -41.67 45.11 -65.00
CA ILE A 116 -42.87 44.37 -64.61
C ILE A 116 -42.53 43.48 -63.41
N TYR A 117 -43.51 43.24 -62.56
CA TYR A 117 -43.37 42.31 -61.46
C TYR A 117 -44.64 41.46 -61.27
N ARG A 118 -44.45 40.29 -60.66
CA ARG A 118 -45.51 39.38 -60.27
C ARG A 118 -45.23 38.82 -58.88
N GLU A 119 -46.26 38.73 -58.06
CA GLU A 119 -46.20 38.08 -56.76
C GLU A 119 -46.26 36.56 -56.94
N VAL A 120 -45.43 35.83 -56.19
CA VAL A 120 -45.42 34.36 -56.15
C VAL A 120 -45.30 33.87 -54.72
N LEU A 121 -45.81 32.68 -54.45
CA LEU A 121 -45.76 32.05 -53.14
C LEU A 121 -44.45 31.29 -52.93
N LEU A 122 -43.98 31.24 -51.69
CA LEU A 122 -42.77 30.54 -51.31
C LEU A 122 -43.08 29.18 -50.69
N LEU A 123 -42.40 28.13 -51.16
CA LEU A 123 -42.46 26.79 -50.55
C LEU A 123 -41.33 26.58 -49.56
N ASP A 124 -41.68 26.06 -48.38
CA ASP A 124 -40.70 25.49 -47.45
C ASP A 124 -40.53 24.00 -47.73
N MET A 125 -39.37 23.62 -48.29
CA MET A 125 -39.10 22.25 -48.73
C MET A 125 -38.76 21.29 -47.58
N ASP A 126 -38.20 21.76 -46.46
CA ASP A 126 -37.60 20.91 -45.40
C ASP A 126 -37.86 21.36 -43.94
N ASN A 127 -38.75 22.34 -43.72
CA ASN A 127 -39.14 22.93 -42.43
C ASN A 127 -38.02 23.78 -41.83
N SER A 128 -37.09 24.24 -42.66
CA SER A 128 -35.99 25.09 -42.20
C SER A 128 -36.31 26.57 -42.22
N THR A 129 -37.48 26.95 -42.73
CA THR A 129 -37.90 28.34 -42.89
C THR A 129 -39.26 28.56 -42.23
N SER A 130 -39.67 29.82 -42.05
CA SER A 130 -40.97 30.13 -41.45
C SER A 130 -41.94 30.68 -42.50
N HIS A 131 -43.24 30.50 -42.26
CA HIS A 131 -44.35 31.08 -43.03
C HIS A 131 -44.47 30.67 -44.52
N GLY A 132 -43.68 29.72 -45.02
CA GLY A 132 -43.86 29.16 -46.37
C GLY A 132 -44.96 28.09 -46.42
N VAL A 133 -45.56 27.87 -47.58
CA VAL A 133 -46.42 26.68 -47.79
C VAL A 133 -45.53 25.44 -47.75
N HIS A 134 -45.94 24.39 -47.04
CA HIS A 134 -45.15 23.15 -47.00
C HIS A 134 -44.96 22.60 -48.41
N GLY A 135 -43.71 22.54 -48.85
CA GLY A 135 -43.29 22.07 -50.16
C GLY A 135 -43.02 20.58 -50.17
N GLY A 136 -43.17 20.00 -51.35
CA GLY A 136 -42.80 18.63 -51.68
C GLY A 136 -42.25 18.56 -53.10
N MET A 137 -41.74 17.40 -53.45
CA MET A 137 -41.15 17.11 -54.74
C MET A 137 -42.00 16.12 -55.53
N VAL A 138 -41.92 16.27 -56.84
CA VAL A 138 -42.47 15.33 -57.83
C VAL A 138 -41.32 14.87 -58.70
N THR A 139 -41.08 13.57 -58.72
CA THR A 139 -39.98 12.94 -59.46
C THR A 139 -40.51 11.85 -60.38
N GLY A 140 -39.80 11.57 -61.47
CA GLY A 140 -40.17 10.49 -62.37
C GLY A 140 -39.34 10.44 -63.64
N ARG A 141 -39.72 9.54 -64.55
CA ARG A 141 -39.03 9.29 -65.83
C ARG A 141 -39.89 9.73 -67.01
N ILE A 142 -39.23 10.16 -68.08
CA ILE A 142 -39.82 10.51 -69.38
C ILE A 142 -38.92 10.02 -70.51
N ARG A 143 -39.45 9.93 -71.73
CA ARG A 143 -38.73 9.38 -72.89
C ARG A 143 -37.77 10.35 -73.59
N GLU A 144 -37.86 11.65 -73.31
CA GLU A 144 -37.08 12.65 -74.03
C GLU A 144 -36.47 13.65 -73.05
N ALA A 145 -35.16 13.90 -73.22
CA ALA A 145 -34.39 14.87 -72.47
C ALA A 145 -34.62 16.30 -72.97
N GLY A 146 -34.34 17.28 -72.12
CA GLY A 146 -34.30 18.68 -72.48
C GLY A 146 -35.66 19.36 -72.65
N ARG A 147 -36.78 18.64 -72.48
CA ARG A 147 -38.14 19.18 -72.60
C ARG A 147 -38.56 19.93 -71.34
N TYR A 148 -39.27 21.04 -71.49
CA TYR A 148 -39.94 21.71 -70.36
C TYR A 148 -41.25 21.00 -70.03
N LEU A 149 -41.46 20.73 -68.74
CA LEU A 149 -42.62 20.06 -68.19
C LEU A 149 -43.33 21.01 -67.24
N MET A 150 -44.62 21.22 -67.48
CA MET A 150 -45.47 22.08 -66.68
C MET A 150 -46.32 21.24 -65.73
N LEU A 151 -46.21 21.51 -64.44
CA LEU A 151 -47.07 20.90 -63.42
C LEU A 151 -48.29 21.80 -63.21
N MET A 152 -49.45 21.22 -63.44
CA MET A 152 -50.74 21.90 -63.37
C MET A 152 -51.56 21.34 -62.21
N ASP A 153 -52.22 22.21 -61.44
CA ASP A 153 -53.19 21.78 -60.44
C ASP A 153 -54.51 21.30 -61.09
N ARG A 154 -55.48 20.89 -60.26
CA ARG A 154 -56.81 20.43 -60.73
C ARG A 154 -57.62 21.53 -61.43
N GLU A 155 -57.34 22.81 -61.16
CA GLU A 155 -58.01 23.96 -61.78
C GLU A 155 -57.31 24.42 -63.08
N GLY A 156 -56.19 23.77 -63.45
CA GLY A 156 -55.41 24.14 -64.63
C GLY A 156 -54.49 25.35 -64.40
N LYS A 157 -54.14 25.68 -63.15
CA LYS A 157 -53.12 26.70 -62.84
C LYS A 157 -51.73 26.09 -62.90
N LEU A 158 -50.77 26.88 -63.40
CA LEU A 158 -49.37 26.49 -63.47
C LEU A 158 -48.72 26.56 -62.08
N VAL A 159 -48.43 25.40 -61.50
CA VAL A 159 -47.85 25.26 -60.15
C VAL A 159 -46.34 25.41 -60.21
N SER A 160 -45.69 24.67 -61.10
CA SER A 160 -44.24 24.71 -61.30
C SER A 160 -43.87 24.29 -62.72
N VAL A 161 -42.64 24.63 -63.10
CA VAL A 161 -42.03 24.21 -64.36
C VAL A 161 -40.72 23.52 -64.01
N CYS A 162 -40.45 22.39 -64.64
CA CYS A 162 -39.14 21.75 -64.59
C CYS A 162 -38.66 21.38 -65.99
N ARG A 163 -37.40 20.98 -66.11
CA ARG A 163 -36.82 20.48 -67.36
C ARG A 163 -36.48 19.00 -67.18
N SER A 164 -36.75 18.18 -68.19
CA SER A 164 -36.27 16.80 -68.20
C SER A 164 -34.76 16.77 -68.43
N ILE A 165 -34.05 15.99 -67.64
CA ILE A 165 -32.59 15.86 -67.67
C ILE A 165 -32.25 14.51 -68.29
N GLY A 166 -31.46 14.54 -69.36
CA GLY A 166 -30.95 13.33 -70.01
C GLY A 166 -29.85 12.67 -69.18
N ILE A 167 -29.68 11.37 -69.37
CA ILE A 167 -28.50 10.65 -68.89
C ILE A 167 -27.53 10.59 -70.07
N ASP A 168 -26.23 10.72 -69.79
CA ASP A 168 -25.15 10.64 -70.78
C ASP A 168 -25.27 9.37 -71.65
N ASP A 169 -24.85 9.45 -72.92
CA ASP A 169 -25.05 8.39 -73.92
C ASP A 169 -24.33 7.08 -73.55
N ASP A 170 -23.38 7.13 -72.61
CA ASP A 170 -22.63 6.00 -72.06
C ASP A 170 -23.46 5.07 -71.15
N PHE A 171 -24.71 5.43 -70.81
CA PHE A 171 -25.56 4.63 -69.90
C PHE A 171 -26.71 3.94 -70.66
N SER A 172 -26.66 2.61 -70.75
CA SER A 172 -27.72 1.83 -71.41
C SER A 172 -29.04 1.84 -70.61
N GLY A 173 -30.15 2.28 -71.22
CA GLY A 173 -31.52 1.86 -70.82
C GLY A 173 -32.40 2.86 -70.06
N VAL A 174 -32.10 4.16 -70.03
CA VAL A 174 -32.98 5.18 -69.40
C VAL A 174 -33.04 6.45 -70.25
N THR A 175 -34.24 6.97 -70.51
CA THR A 175 -34.50 8.00 -71.55
C THR A 175 -34.79 9.43 -71.04
N ALA A 176 -34.46 9.74 -69.77
CA ALA A 176 -34.50 11.04 -69.05
C ALA A 176 -35.35 10.99 -67.76
N PHE A 177 -35.01 11.85 -66.79
CA PHE A 177 -35.74 12.02 -65.54
C PHE A 177 -36.14 13.48 -65.33
N TYR A 178 -37.08 13.72 -64.42
CA TYR A 178 -37.49 15.06 -64.02
C TYR A 178 -37.63 15.18 -62.51
N LYS A 179 -37.37 16.38 -62.00
CA LYS A 179 -37.52 16.77 -60.60
C LYS A 179 -38.21 18.12 -60.56
N ALA A 180 -39.42 18.16 -60.00
CA ALA A 180 -40.23 19.37 -59.85
C ALA A 180 -40.61 19.59 -58.39
N TYR A 181 -41.05 20.79 -58.08
CA TYR A 181 -41.52 21.20 -56.75
C TYR A 181 -43.01 21.55 -56.80
N ALA A 182 -43.73 21.38 -55.70
CA ALA A 182 -45.13 21.82 -55.54
C ALA A 182 -45.53 21.76 -54.04
N PRO A 183 -46.66 22.34 -53.62
CA PRO A 183 -47.18 22.14 -52.28
C PRO A 183 -47.35 20.65 -51.94
N ALA A 184 -46.88 20.23 -50.77
CA ALA A 184 -46.95 18.84 -50.32
C ALA A 184 -48.42 18.37 -50.24
N GLY A 185 -48.71 17.18 -50.78
CA GLY A 185 -50.06 16.61 -50.83
C GLY A 185 -50.94 17.15 -51.96
N MET A 186 -50.50 18.15 -52.73
CA MET A 186 -51.25 18.67 -53.86
C MET A 186 -51.31 17.65 -55.00
N GLU A 187 -52.51 17.46 -55.55
CA GLU A 187 -52.71 16.66 -56.75
C GLU A 187 -52.44 17.47 -58.03
N LEU A 188 -51.68 16.85 -58.93
CA LEU A 188 -51.03 17.49 -60.05
C LEU A 188 -51.15 16.62 -61.31
N SER A 189 -51.07 17.30 -62.45
CA SER A 189 -50.84 16.68 -63.75
C SER A 189 -49.62 17.29 -64.43
N ILE A 190 -48.90 16.51 -65.22
CA ILE A 190 -47.76 16.99 -66.02
C ILE A 190 -48.25 17.19 -67.45
N MET A 191 -47.96 18.37 -68.00
CA MET A 191 -48.18 18.71 -69.40
C MET A 191 -46.85 19.07 -70.08
N ASP A 192 -46.77 18.84 -71.40
CA ASP A 192 -45.70 19.41 -72.21
C ASP A 192 -46.02 20.86 -72.64
N GLU A 193 -45.07 21.54 -73.27
CA GLU A 193 -45.19 22.94 -73.72
C GLU A 193 -46.35 23.18 -74.69
N ASN A 194 -46.79 22.17 -75.43
CA ASN A 194 -47.89 22.26 -76.38
C ASN A 194 -49.25 22.02 -75.70
N GLY A 195 -49.27 21.80 -74.37
CA GLY A 195 -50.48 21.56 -73.58
C GLY A 195 -50.94 20.10 -73.57
N LYS A 196 -50.14 19.14 -74.08
CA LYS A 196 -50.49 17.71 -74.03
C LYS A 196 -50.24 17.16 -72.64
N ILE A 197 -51.25 16.54 -72.05
CA ILE A 197 -51.14 15.86 -70.75
C ILE A 197 -50.31 14.59 -70.90
N LEU A 198 -49.19 14.52 -70.16
CA LEU A 198 -48.28 13.37 -70.15
C LEU A 198 -48.60 12.39 -69.01
N LYS A 199 -49.04 12.90 -67.84
CA LYS A 199 -49.37 12.07 -66.67
C LYS A 199 -50.35 12.81 -65.74
N LYS A 200 -51.30 12.08 -65.16
CA LYS A 200 -52.31 12.59 -64.20
C LYS A 200 -52.17 11.91 -62.83
N ASN A 201 -52.88 12.43 -61.83
CA ASN A 201 -52.96 11.89 -60.47
C ASN A 201 -51.60 11.74 -59.80
N ILE A 202 -50.77 12.77 -59.93
CA ILE A 202 -49.45 12.83 -59.29
C ILE A 202 -49.58 13.66 -58.02
N THR A 203 -48.90 13.26 -56.96
CA THR A 203 -48.89 14.02 -55.71
C THR A 203 -47.47 14.43 -55.37
N ALA A 204 -47.28 15.68 -54.99
CA ALA A 204 -46.00 16.13 -54.45
C ALA A 204 -45.80 15.56 -53.04
N LYS A 205 -44.70 14.84 -52.85
CA LYS A 205 -44.37 14.21 -51.57
C LYS A 205 -43.18 14.89 -50.96
N ARG A 206 -43.13 14.93 -49.63
CA ARG A 206 -41.96 15.40 -48.90
C ARG A 206 -41.05 14.21 -48.60
N GLY A 207 -39.75 14.43 -48.67
CA GLY A 207 -38.76 13.41 -48.40
C GLY A 207 -37.39 13.81 -48.94
N LYS A 208 -36.46 12.86 -48.94
CA LYS A 208 -35.11 13.03 -49.49
C LYS A 208 -34.74 11.89 -50.43
N PHE A 209 -33.80 12.16 -51.32
CA PHE A 209 -33.01 11.11 -51.97
C PHE A 209 -31.95 10.61 -50.99
N ASP A 210 -31.71 9.31 -50.94
CA ASP A 210 -30.65 8.71 -50.14
C ASP A 210 -30.48 7.26 -50.55
N PHE A 211 -29.25 6.79 -50.69
CA PHE A 211 -28.99 5.39 -50.96
C PHE A 211 -27.91 4.88 -50.01
N ARG A 212 -27.96 3.58 -49.73
CA ARG A 212 -26.87 2.85 -49.08
C ARG A 212 -26.23 1.92 -50.09
N ALA A 213 -24.92 2.03 -50.25
CA ALA A 213 -24.14 1.11 -51.05
C ALA A 213 -23.07 0.41 -50.20
N TRP A 214 -22.84 -0.87 -50.45
CA TRP A 214 -21.79 -1.64 -49.78
C TRP A 214 -21.34 -2.81 -50.66
N ILE A 215 -20.12 -3.28 -50.42
CA ILE A 215 -19.58 -4.46 -51.09
C ILE A 215 -19.64 -5.64 -50.12
N ARG A 216 -20.18 -6.77 -50.58
CA ARG A 216 -20.23 -8.03 -49.82
C ARG A 216 -20.21 -9.20 -50.79
N GLU A 217 -19.37 -10.20 -50.50
CA GLU A 217 -19.29 -11.46 -51.26
C GLU A 217 -19.05 -11.23 -52.77
N GLY A 218 -18.13 -10.32 -53.12
CA GLY A 218 -17.79 -9.99 -54.51
C GLY A 218 -18.91 -9.28 -55.29
N ARG A 219 -19.93 -8.74 -54.60
CA ARG A 219 -21.02 -7.99 -55.20
C ARG A 219 -21.14 -6.59 -54.62
N LEU A 220 -21.41 -5.62 -55.48
CA LEU A 220 -21.84 -4.28 -55.10
C LEU A 220 -23.34 -4.31 -54.88
N TRP A 221 -23.76 -4.02 -53.65
CA TRP A 221 -25.15 -3.88 -53.26
C TRP A 221 -25.50 -2.40 -53.16
N ILE A 222 -26.63 -2.02 -53.73
CA ILE A 222 -27.17 -0.66 -53.62
C ILE A 222 -28.64 -0.77 -53.26
N LYS A 223 -29.02 -0.07 -52.18
CA LYS A 223 -30.40 0.02 -51.71
C LYS A 223 -30.83 1.48 -51.67
N ASN A 224 -31.96 1.79 -52.28
CA ASN A 224 -32.62 3.08 -52.07
C ASN A 224 -33.16 3.13 -50.63
N THR A 225 -32.66 4.11 -49.88
CA THR A 225 -33.02 4.38 -48.48
C THR A 225 -33.74 5.70 -48.30
N GLY A 226 -33.99 6.41 -49.39
CA GLY A 226 -34.75 7.65 -49.45
C GLY A 226 -36.24 7.40 -49.64
N ASP A 227 -36.96 8.49 -49.87
CA ASP A 227 -38.43 8.51 -49.94
C ASP A 227 -38.97 8.56 -51.37
N PHE A 228 -38.10 8.77 -52.36
CA PHE A 228 -38.44 8.91 -53.76
C PHE A 228 -37.87 7.78 -54.60
N GLY A 229 -38.53 7.47 -55.72
CA GLY A 229 -37.90 6.69 -56.78
C GLY A 229 -36.73 7.48 -57.36
N GLU A 230 -35.56 6.86 -57.42
CA GLU A 230 -34.31 7.53 -57.75
C GLU A 230 -33.50 6.73 -58.77
N THR A 231 -32.80 7.45 -59.66
CA THR A 231 -31.95 6.86 -60.68
C THR A 231 -30.51 6.83 -60.18
N VAL A 232 -30.04 5.67 -59.72
CA VAL A 232 -28.68 5.49 -59.25
C VAL A 232 -27.75 5.23 -60.44
N MET A 233 -26.71 6.06 -60.57
CA MET A 233 -25.68 5.98 -61.60
C MET A 233 -24.37 5.48 -60.98
N ILE A 234 -23.76 4.48 -61.61
CA ILE A 234 -22.50 3.86 -61.18
C ILE A 234 -21.42 4.23 -62.19
N HIS A 235 -20.34 4.81 -61.70
CA HIS A 235 -19.18 5.27 -62.47
C HIS A 235 -17.96 4.48 -62.00
N SER A 236 -17.58 3.44 -62.75
CA SER A 236 -16.49 2.53 -62.35
C SER A 236 -16.03 1.64 -63.51
N GLY A 237 -15.43 2.19 -64.56
CA GLY A 237 -14.96 1.46 -65.75
C GLY A 237 -16.08 0.91 -66.65
N ILE A 238 -17.22 0.52 -66.07
CA ILE A 238 -18.49 0.24 -66.74
C ILE A 238 -19.54 1.22 -66.16
N ASN A 239 -20.08 2.08 -67.01
CA ASN A 239 -21.16 3.00 -66.64
C ASN A 239 -22.51 2.28 -66.67
N ARG A 240 -23.26 2.28 -65.55
CA ARG A 240 -24.60 1.68 -65.45
C ARG A 240 -25.56 2.54 -64.63
N ALA A 241 -26.84 2.52 -65.01
CA ALA A 241 -27.91 3.22 -64.31
C ALA A 241 -29.02 2.25 -63.91
N PHE A 242 -29.54 2.41 -62.69
CA PHE A 242 -30.67 1.65 -62.16
C PHE A 242 -31.70 2.59 -61.55
N PHE A 243 -32.96 2.42 -61.92
CA PHE A 243 -34.05 3.10 -61.22
C PHE A 243 -34.51 2.22 -60.07
N LEU A 244 -34.49 2.77 -58.85
CA LEU A 244 -34.89 2.08 -57.62
C LEU A 244 -36.02 2.84 -56.94
N LEU A 245 -37.12 2.15 -56.64
CA LEU A 245 -38.15 2.67 -55.74
C LEU A 245 -37.67 2.64 -54.28
N PRO A 246 -38.28 3.43 -53.38
CA PRO A 246 -37.95 3.41 -51.95
C PRO A 246 -37.94 1.99 -51.38
N GLY A 247 -36.81 1.60 -50.77
CA GLY A 247 -36.61 0.28 -50.19
C GLY A 247 -36.14 -0.81 -51.17
N GLU A 248 -36.22 -0.59 -52.48
CA GLU A 248 -35.68 -1.52 -53.48
C GLU A 248 -34.17 -1.58 -53.43
N MET A 249 -33.62 -2.72 -53.84
CA MET A 249 -32.20 -2.96 -53.85
C MET A 249 -31.78 -3.75 -55.09
N VAL A 250 -30.61 -3.40 -55.61
CA VAL A 250 -29.95 -4.09 -56.71
C VAL A 250 -28.59 -4.60 -56.24
N ASN A 251 -28.14 -5.71 -56.82
CA ASN A 251 -26.77 -6.16 -56.67
C ASN A 251 -26.14 -6.42 -58.03
N ILE A 252 -24.85 -6.12 -58.13
CA ILE A 252 -24.07 -6.26 -59.35
C ILE A 252 -22.81 -7.03 -58.99
N ARG A 253 -22.50 -8.04 -59.79
CA ARG A 253 -21.25 -8.80 -59.64
C ARG A 253 -20.08 -7.89 -60.01
N ILE A 254 -19.11 -7.77 -59.12
CA ILE A 254 -17.87 -7.05 -59.37
C ILE A 254 -16.98 -7.98 -60.21
N SER A 255 -16.56 -7.50 -61.39
CA SER A 255 -15.65 -8.20 -62.31
C SER A 255 -14.44 -7.32 -62.59
N ASN A 256 -13.45 -7.85 -63.33
CA ASN A 256 -12.17 -7.19 -63.64
C ASN A 256 -12.30 -5.83 -64.37
N ASN A 257 -13.50 -5.45 -64.80
CA ASN A 257 -13.77 -4.19 -65.51
C ASN A 257 -14.15 -3.04 -64.55
N PHE A 258 -14.27 -3.30 -63.25
CA PHE A 258 -14.48 -2.25 -62.24
C PHE A 258 -13.13 -1.61 -61.86
N SER A 259 -13.11 -0.28 -61.68
CA SER A 259 -11.97 0.43 -61.10
C SER A 259 -11.86 0.15 -59.59
N GLU A 260 -10.65 0.31 -59.04
CA GLU A 260 -10.36 0.11 -57.60
C GLU A 260 -11.27 0.94 -56.67
N ARG A 261 -11.79 2.07 -57.17
CA ARG A 261 -12.79 2.90 -56.53
C ARG A 261 -14.04 3.00 -57.40
N ILE A 262 -15.20 2.85 -56.78
CA ILE A 262 -16.51 2.93 -57.40
C ILE A 262 -17.17 4.23 -56.93
N ARG A 263 -17.51 5.13 -57.87
CA ARG A 263 -18.36 6.30 -57.57
C ARG A 263 -19.81 5.98 -57.91
N ILE A 264 -20.71 6.27 -56.98
CA ILE A 264 -22.15 6.09 -57.17
C ILE A 264 -22.83 7.42 -56.89
N SER A 265 -23.74 7.87 -57.76
CA SER A 265 -24.45 9.14 -57.64
C SER A 265 -25.94 8.99 -57.96
N VAL A 266 -26.78 9.90 -57.48
CA VAL A 266 -28.21 9.95 -57.86
C VAL A 266 -28.41 10.92 -59.03
N GLY A 267 -29.12 10.51 -60.08
CA GLY A 267 -29.36 11.33 -61.28
C GLY A 267 -30.16 12.60 -60.96
N GLU A 268 -31.28 12.44 -60.24
CA GLU A 268 -32.14 13.54 -59.79
C GLU A 268 -31.45 14.46 -58.76
N GLU A 269 -30.30 14.03 -58.22
CA GLU A 269 -29.52 14.77 -57.25
C GLU A 269 -28.02 14.46 -57.35
N PRO A 270 -27.30 14.99 -58.36
CA PRO A 270 -25.93 14.59 -58.65
C PRO A 270 -24.93 14.87 -57.53
N GLU A 271 -25.21 15.85 -56.66
CA GLU A 271 -24.39 16.15 -55.49
C GLU A 271 -24.45 15.05 -54.41
N LEU A 272 -25.47 14.19 -54.45
CA LEU A 272 -25.57 13.01 -53.59
C LEU A 272 -24.76 11.86 -54.21
N GLU A 273 -23.46 11.85 -53.91
CA GLU A 273 -22.54 10.79 -54.31
C GLU A 273 -21.91 10.05 -53.13
N ARG A 274 -21.52 8.80 -53.36
CA ARG A 274 -20.76 7.98 -52.43
C ARG A 274 -19.65 7.26 -53.16
N TRP A 275 -18.49 7.20 -52.52
CA TRP A 275 -17.32 6.47 -52.99
C TRP A 275 -17.17 5.17 -52.20
N LEU A 276 -16.94 4.07 -52.91
CA LEU A 276 -16.62 2.77 -52.31
C LEU A 276 -15.28 2.29 -52.83
N GLU A 277 -14.42 1.86 -51.91
CA GLU A 277 -13.20 1.13 -52.24
C GLU A 277 -13.53 -0.35 -52.33
N ILE A 278 -13.04 -1.02 -53.38
CA ILE A 278 -13.14 -2.47 -53.49
C ILE A 278 -12.23 -3.07 -52.41
N PRO A 279 -12.77 -3.74 -51.38
CA PRO A 279 -11.97 -4.24 -50.28
C PRO A 279 -11.02 -5.35 -50.78
N GLU A 280 -9.74 -5.27 -50.43
CA GLU A 280 -8.88 -6.45 -50.41
C GLU A 280 -9.56 -7.55 -49.58
N GLU A 281 -9.60 -8.78 -50.08
CA GLU A 281 -10.25 -9.90 -49.36
C GLU A 281 -9.51 -10.18 -48.04
N LYS A 282 -10.00 -9.64 -46.91
CA LYS A 282 -9.43 -9.92 -45.57
C LYS A 282 -10.15 -11.07 -44.88
N ASN A 283 -9.38 -12.07 -44.43
CA ASN A 283 -9.91 -13.23 -43.70
C ASN A 283 -10.35 -12.87 -42.26
N LEU A 284 -9.64 -11.97 -41.58
CA LEU A 284 -9.96 -11.50 -40.22
C LEU A 284 -9.52 -10.04 -39.96
N SER A 285 -9.98 -9.42 -38.85
CA SER A 285 -9.56 -8.06 -38.45
C SER A 285 -9.71 -7.77 -36.96
N ILE A 286 -8.82 -6.94 -36.38
CA ILE A 286 -8.91 -6.48 -34.98
C ILE A 286 -9.79 -5.22 -34.88
N ARG A 287 -11.00 -5.36 -34.34
CA ARG A 287 -11.96 -4.25 -34.23
C ARG A 287 -11.66 -3.32 -33.07
N TRP A 288 -11.29 -3.86 -31.92
CA TRP A 288 -11.08 -3.08 -30.70
C TRP A 288 -10.07 -3.78 -29.81
N VAL A 289 -9.25 -3.01 -29.10
CA VAL A 289 -8.38 -3.47 -28.02
C VAL A 289 -8.57 -2.50 -26.86
N GLY A 290 -8.77 -3.00 -25.66
CA GLY A 290 -8.94 -2.17 -24.47
C GLY A 290 -9.22 -3.00 -23.23
N PHE A 291 -9.49 -2.34 -22.11
CA PHE A 291 -9.73 -2.99 -20.83
C PHE A 291 -11.22 -3.21 -20.60
N ASP A 292 -11.57 -4.39 -20.06
CA ASP A 292 -12.95 -4.68 -19.66
C ASP A 292 -13.48 -3.66 -18.64
N GLY A 293 -14.65 -3.08 -18.93
CA GLY A 293 -15.36 -2.20 -18.00
C GLY A 293 -14.70 -0.85 -17.75
N VAL A 294 -13.76 -0.44 -18.62
CA VAL A 294 -13.11 0.88 -18.55
C VAL A 294 -13.51 1.70 -19.77
N ASP A 295 -14.19 2.82 -19.51
CA ASP A 295 -14.48 3.82 -20.54
C ASP A 295 -13.29 4.79 -20.63
N GLY A 296 -12.45 4.61 -21.65
CA GLY A 296 -11.27 5.43 -21.90
C GLY A 296 -9.94 4.69 -21.79
N THR A 297 -8.86 5.42 -21.57
CA THR A 297 -7.47 4.92 -21.52
C THR A 297 -6.80 5.13 -20.16
N GLU A 298 -7.53 5.60 -19.14
CA GLU A 298 -7.01 5.72 -17.77
C GLU A 298 -7.46 4.53 -16.92
N ILE A 299 -6.50 3.90 -16.23
CA ILE A 299 -6.74 2.81 -15.30
C ILE A 299 -6.05 3.07 -13.96
N GLU A 300 -6.51 2.40 -12.91
CA GLU A 300 -5.94 2.56 -11.57
C GLU A 300 -4.73 1.64 -11.35
N ARG A 301 -3.76 2.14 -10.60
CA ARG A 301 -2.61 1.36 -10.14
C ARG A 301 -3.07 0.30 -9.12
N GLY A 302 -2.40 -0.85 -9.09
CA GLY A 302 -2.65 -1.89 -8.09
C GLY A 302 -3.86 -2.79 -8.33
N LYS A 303 -4.58 -2.62 -9.44
CA LYS A 303 -5.72 -3.44 -9.81
C LYS A 303 -5.33 -4.44 -10.91
N VAL A 304 -6.10 -5.53 -11.02
CA VAL A 304 -6.00 -6.43 -12.18
C VAL A 304 -7.08 -6.05 -13.18
N TYR A 305 -6.66 -5.61 -14.36
CA TYR A 305 -7.56 -5.40 -15.48
C TYR A 305 -7.47 -6.55 -16.48
N ARG A 306 -8.56 -6.81 -17.20
CA ARG A 306 -8.56 -7.76 -18.31
C ARG A 306 -8.45 -6.97 -19.62
N LEU A 307 -7.28 -7.04 -20.25
CA LEU A 307 -7.07 -6.53 -21.61
C LEU A 307 -7.75 -7.51 -22.59
N ARG A 308 -8.64 -7.00 -23.43
CA ARG A 308 -9.37 -7.77 -24.43
C ARG A 308 -9.13 -7.22 -25.82
N ALA A 309 -9.17 -8.11 -26.82
CA ALA A 309 -9.32 -7.74 -28.21
C ALA A 309 -10.64 -8.28 -28.76
N LYS A 310 -11.40 -7.46 -29.48
CA LYS A 310 -12.55 -7.92 -30.28
C LYS A 310 -12.05 -8.18 -31.70
N VAL A 311 -12.01 -9.44 -32.11
CA VAL A 311 -11.50 -9.87 -33.41
C VAL A 311 -12.67 -10.35 -34.25
N ARG A 312 -12.87 -9.74 -35.41
CA ARG A 312 -13.92 -10.09 -36.34
C ARG A 312 -13.38 -11.04 -37.41
N ILE A 313 -14.17 -12.06 -37.72
CA ILE A 313 -13.81 -13.13 -38.64
C ILE A 313 -14.82 -13.11 -39.79
N TYR A 314 -14.34 -13.13 -41.03
CA TYR A 314 -15.19 -13.00 -42.22
C TYR A 314 -15.44 -14.33 -42.93
N ARG A 315 -14.54 -15.31 -42.75
CA ARG A 315 -14.62 -16.67 -43.29
C ARG A 315 -14.14 -17.66 -42.24
N GLU A 316 -14.51 -18.92 -42.37
CA GLU A 316 -13.99 -19.97 -41.50
C GLU A 316 -12.47 -20.09 -41.67
N ILE A 317 -11.74 -20.02 -40.57
CA ILE A 317 -10.27 -20.02 -40.56
C ILE A 317 -9.74 -20.93 -39.45
N GLU A 318 -8.62 -21.58 -39.73
CA GLU A 318 -7.93 -22.51 -38.84
C GLU A 318 -6.58 -21.91 -38.42
N ASN A 319 -6.02 -22.41 -37.31
CA ASN A 319 -4.68 -22.03 -36.82
C ASN A 319 -4.50 -20.51 -36.60
N VAL A 320 -5.33 -19.92 -35.74
CA VAL A 320 -5.20 -18.50 -35.37
C VAL A 320 -4.54 -18.38 -34.01
N ILE A 321 -3.43 -17.64 -33.96
CA ILE A 321 -2.69 -17.40 -32.73
C ILE A 321 -2.80 -15.92 -32.35
N VAL A 322 -3.32 -15.64 -31.17
CA VAL A 322 -3.40 -14.29 -30.61
C VAL A 322 -2.30 -14.14 -29.56
N HIS A 323 -1.52 -13.08 -29.66
CA HIS A 323 -0.48 -12.72 -28.72
C HIS A 323 -0.77 -11.34 -28.12
N PHE A 324 -0.58 -11.23 -26.81
CA PHE A 324 -0.68 -9.98 -26.08
C PHE A 324 0.71 -9.56 -25.66
N TYR A 325 1.04 -8.30 -25.90
CA TYR A 325 2.27 -7.65 -25.50
C TYR A 325 1.94 -6.43 -24.64
N LEU A 326 2.84 -6.12 -23.70
CA LEU A 326 2.78 -4.95 -22.85
C LEU A 326 4.18 -4.33 -22.80
N ASN A 327 4.28 -3.06 -23.23
CA ASN A 327 5.54 -2.34 -23.37
C ASN A 327 6.61 -3.15 -24.11
N GLY A 328 6.20 -3.81 -25.21
CA GLY A 328 7.06 -4.66 -26.04
C GLY A 328 7.34 -6.07 -25.51
N ARG A 329 6.90 -6.43 -24.29
CA ARG A 329 7.09 -7.78 -23.72
C ARG A 329 5.83 -8.63 -23.87
N LYS A 330 5.96 -9.88 -24.35
CA LYS A 330 4.83 -10.81 -24.48
C LYS A 330 4.31 -11.21 -23.09
N ILE A 331 3.03 -10.96 -22.82
CA ILE A 331 2.37 -11.24 -21.52
C ILE A 331 1.39 -12.40 -21.58
N GLY A 332 1.06 -12.89 -22.78
CA GLY A 332 0.19 -14.04 -22.94
C GLY A 332 -0.18 -14.30 -24.39
N GLY A 333 -0.96 -15.34 -24.61
CA GLY A 333 -1.53 -15.65 -25.91
C GLY A 333 -2.60 -16.71 -25.83
N LYS A 334 -3.34 -16.86 -26.92
CA LYS A 334 -4.37 -17.89 -27.07
C LYS A 334 -4.31 -18.45 -28.47
N VAL A 335 -4.27 -19.78 -28.55
CA VAL A 335 -4.31 -20.53 -29.80
C VAL A 335 -5.74 -20.97 -30.05
N TYR A 336 -6.18 -20.85 -31.29
CA TYR A 336 -7.46 -21.33 -31.75
C TYR A 336 -7.22 -22.22 -32.96
N ASP A 337 -7.43 -23.53 -32.77
CA ASP A 337 -7.22 -24.52 -33.84
C ASP A 337 -8.21 -24.31 -34.99
N ARG A 338 -9.46 -23.96 -34.66
CA ARG A 338 -10.52 -23.66 -35.63
C ARG A 338 -11.50 -22.66 -35.06
N ILE A 339 -11.85 -21.64 -35.82
CA ILE A 339 -12.85 -20.65 -35.41
C ILE A 339 -14.01 -20.61 -36.40
N ARG A 340 -15.19 -20.99 -35.91
CA ARG A 340 -16.48 -20.82 -36.58
C ARG A 340 -17.26 -19.73 -35.87
N GLY A 341 -17.44 -18.58 -36.51
CA GLY A 341 -18.24 -17.49 -35.92
C GLY A 341 -17.79 -16.11 -36.38
N TYR A 342 -18.61 -15.11 -36.04
CA TYR A 342 -18.43 -13.74 -36.50
C TYR A 342 -17.42 -12.92 -35.67
N MET A 343 -17.23 -13.27 -34.39
CA MET A 343 -16.34 -12.53 -33.48
C MET A 343 -15.79 -13.41 -32.35
N ILE A 344 -14.49 -13.28 -32.05
CA ILE A 344 -13.86 -13.82 -30.84
C ILE A 344 -13.32 -12.69 -29.96
N CYS A 345 -13.28 -12.94 -28.66
CA CYS A 345 -12.82 -11.97 -27.66
C CYS A 345 -11.67 -12.53 -26.81
N PRO A 346 -10.48 -12.80 -27.39
CA PRO A 346 -9.31 -13.20 -26.63
C PRO A 346 -8.96 -12.13 -25.57
N SER A 347 -8.37 -12.57 -24.47
CA SER A 347 -8.07 -11.67 -23.35
C SER A 347 -6.91 -12.16 -22.50
N VAL A 348 -6.28 -11.23 -21.79
CA VAL A 348 -5.24 -11.52 -20.80
C VAL A 348 -5.43 -10.62 -19.57
N LYS A 349 -5.09 -11.13 -18.39
CA LYS A 349 -5.10 -10.35 -17.14
C LYS A 349 -3.78 -9.59 -17.00
N ILE A 350 -3.84 -8.31 -16.70
CA ILE A 350 -2.71 -7.41 -16.48
C ILE A 350 -2.77 -6.88 -15.05
N ASP A 351 -1.66 -7.01 -14.34
CA ASP A 351 -1.46 -6.40 -13.02
C ASP A 351 -0.82 -5.02 -13.20
N THR A 352 -1.49 -3.96 -12.74
CA THR A 352 -1.05 -2.58 -12.95
C THR A 352 -0.04 -2.07 -11.91
N SER A 353 0.27 -2.87 -10.88
CA SER A 353 1.04 -2.43 -9.71
C SER A 353 2.45 -1.94 -10.09
N LYS A 354 3.12 -2.64 -11.01
CA LYS A 354 4.50 -2.35 -11.45
C LYS A 354 4.59 -1.60 -12.78
N LEU A 355 3.47 -1.08 -13.30
CA LEU A 355 3.45 -0.38 -14.57
C LEU A 355 3.94 1.06 -14.43
N LYS A 356 4.43 1.65 -15.52
CA LYS A 356 4.79 3.08 -15.57
C LYS A 356 3.52 3.92 -15.60
N GLU A 357 3.65 5.24 -15.56
CA GLU A 357 2.50 6.13 -15.76
C GLU A 357 1.89 5.93 -17.16
N ILE A 358 2.70 5.91 -18.22
CA ILE A 358 2.25 5.65 -19.59
C ILE A 358 2.74 4.28 -20.04
N ASN A 359 1.83 3.47 -20.58
CA ASN A 359 2.12 2.13 -21.07
C ASN A 359 1.41 1.87 -22.39
N VAL A 360 1.95 0.94 -23.17
CA VAL A 360 1.37 0.51 -24.45
C VAL A 360 1.06 -0.98 -24.37
N ALA A 361 -0.21 -1.32 -24.55
CA ALA A 361 -0.65 -2.69 -24.77
C ALA A 361 -0.80 -2.93 -26.27
N GLU A 362 -0.38 -4.11 -26.72
CA GLU A 362 -0.41 -4.50 -28.12
C GLU A 362 -1.00 -5.91 -28.25
N VAL A 363 -1.81 -6.11 -29.28
CA VAL A 363 -2.34 -7.41 -29.64
C VAL A 363 -1.91 -7.73 -31.05
N LYS A 364 -1.17 -8.83 -31.21
CA LYS A 364 -0.79 -9.39 -32.51
C LYS A 364 -1.59 -10.65 -32.78
N ILE A 365 -2.13 -10.79 -33.98
CA ILE A 365 -2.79 -12.00 -34.46
C ILE A 365 -1.98 -12.53 -35.62
N VAL A 366 -1.56 -13.78 -35.51
CA VAL A 366 -0.84 -14.52 -36.54
C VAL A 366 -1.80 -15.57 -37.11
N HIS A 367 -1.97 -15.54 -38.42
CA HIS A 367 -2.73 -16.53 -39.17
C HIS A 367 -2.02 -16.76 -40.50
N GLU A 368 -1.57 -18.00 -40.75
CA GLU A 368 -0.70 -18.34 -41.88
C GLU A 368 0.54 -17.41 -41.96
N ASN A 369 0.67 -16.61 -43.04
CA ASN A 369 1.74 -15.64 -43.25
C ASN A 369 1.32 -14.19 -42.93
N GLU A 370 0.07 -13.97 -42.49
CA GLU A 370 -0.44 -12.64 -42.16
C GLU A 370 -0.30 -12.34 -40.67
N VAL A 371 0.29 -11.18 -40.37
CA VAL A 371 0.36 -10.63 -39.01
C VAL A 371 -0.46 -9.34 -38.95
N MET A 372 -1.47 -9.34 -38.09
CA MET A 372 -2.25 -8.14 -37.79
C MET A 372 -1.91 -7.67 -36.39
N GLU A 373 -1.68 -6.38 -36.22
CA GLU A 373 -1.41 -5.77 -34.93
C GLU A 373 -2.31 -4.58 -34.64
N LYS A 374 -2.60 -4.38 -33.35
CA LYS A 374 -3.31 -3.20 -32.86
C LYS A 374 -2.78 -2.84 -31.48
N THR A 375 -2.46 -1.56 -31.30
CA THR A 375 -1.92 -1.01 -30.06
C THR A 375 -2.95 -0.12 -29.37
N VAL A 376 -2.85 -0.02 -28.05
CA VAL A 376 -3.57 0.93 -27.22
C VAL A 376 -2.60 1.49 -26.19
N GLU A 377 -2.45 2.81 -26.17
CA GLU A 377 -1.76 3.51 -25.09
C GLU A 377 -2.74 3.76 -23.95
N PHE A 378 -2.28 3.55 -22.71
CA PHE A 378 -3.07 3.78 -21.52
C PHE A 378 -2.22 4.35 -20.40
N ARG A 379 -2.86 5.18 -19.58
CA ARG A 379 -2.25 5.82 -18.42
C ARG A 379 -2.69 5.13 -17.13
N VAL A 380 -1.74 4.90 -16.24
CA VAL A 380 -1.95 4.41 -14.89
C VAL A 380 -1.85 5.60 -13.94
N LYS A 381 -2.91 5.91 -13.19
CA LYS A 381 -2.96 7.06 -12.30
C LYS A 381 -1.90 6.95 -11.19
N GLU A 382 -0.99 7.92 -11.12
CA GLU A 382 0.01 8.06 -10.06
C GLU A 382 -0.63 8.69 -8.82
N SER A 383 -0.24 8.26 -7.62
CA SER A 383 -0.65 8.86 -6.35
C SER A 383 0.55 9.04 -5.44
N GLU A 384 0.45 9.96 -4.49
CA GLU A 384 1.50 10.18 -3.49
C GLU A 384 1.81 8.90 -2.72
N ARG A 385 3.09 8.74 -2.33
CA ARG A 385 3.55 7.62 -1.50
C ARG A 385 3.57 8.09 -0.06
N ILE A 386 2.85 7.38 0.80
CA ILE A 386 2.81 7.65 2.23
C ILE A 386 3.61 6.55 2.92
N ASN A 387 4.47 6.93 3.87
CA ASN A 387 5.27 5.99 4.63
C ASN A 387 4.57 5.60 5.94
N LEU A 388 4.50 4.31 6.24
CA LEU A 388 4.07 3.72 7.52
C LEU A 388 5.02 2.58 7.84
N LEU A 389 5.22 2.28 9.12
CA LEU A 389 6.19 1.26 9.54
C LEU A 389 5.50 0.14 10.32
N ILE A 390 5.73 -1.10 9.97
CA ILE A 390 5.52 -2.24 10.86
C ILE A 390 6.61 -2.16 11.94
N VAL A 391 6.18 -2.13 13.21
CA VAL A 391 7.09 -1.92 14.35
C VAL A 391 7.12 -3.09 15.33
N LYS A 392 6.07 -3.93 15.35
CA LYS A 392 6.08 -5.20 16.09
C LYS A 392 5.43 -6.32 15.33
N ILE A 393 5.97 -7.52 15.46
CA ILE A 393 5.39 -8.76 14.92
C ILE A 393 5.52 -9.85 15.97
N PHE A 394 4.40 -10.48 16.31
CA PHE A 394 4.35 -11.68 17.11
C PHE A 394 3.61 -12.78 16.34
N SER A 395 4.30 -13.88 16.05
CA SER A 395 3.84 -14.92 15.11
C SER A 395 3.59 -16.29 15.76
N TYR A 396 3.57 -16.36 17.09
CA TYR A 396 3.52 -17.60 17.85
C TYR A 396 2.22 -17.73 18.64
N ASP A 397 1.44 -18.77 18.39
CA ASP A 397 0.29 -19.15 19.20
C ASP A 397 0.70 -20.21 20.24
N PHE A 398 0.26 -20.06 21.49
CA PHE A 398 0.48 -21.05 22.53
C PHE A 398 -0.59 -20.99 23.63
N GLU A 399 -0.67 -22.03 24.46
CA GLU A 399 -1.77 -22.25 25.43
C GLU A 399 -2.20 -21.01 26.23
N TRP A 400 -1.26 -20.16 26.65
CA TRP A 400 -1.59 -18.95 27.41
C TRP A 400 -1.82 -17.70 26.56
N PHE A 401 -1.28 -17.66 25.35
CA PHE A 401 -1.51 -16.57 24.40
C PHE A 401 -1.89 -17.16 23.04
N ASP A 402 -3.20 -17.38 22.89
CA ASP A 402 -3.78 -17.85 21.64
C ASP A 402 -4.06 -16.66 20.71
N GLY A 403 -3.00 -16.00 20.26
CA GLY A 403 -3.09 -14.80 19.43
C GLY A 403 -1.79 -14.51 18.70
N LYS A 404 -1.88 -13.80 17.59
CA LYS A 404 -0.75 -13.24 16.84
C LYS A 404 -1.05 -11.78 16.61
N PHE A 405 -0.05 -10.92 16.64
CA PHE A 405 -0.28 -9.49 16.45
C PHE A 405 0.78 -8.80 15.62
N ILE A 406 0.37 -7.70 14.99
CA ILE A 406 1.20 -6.78 14.23
C ILE A 406 0.89 -5.38 14.73
N GLU A 407 1.92 -4.58 15.01
CA GLU A 407 1.77 -3.15 15.31
C GLU A 407 2.32 -2.32 14.15
N ILE A 408 1.53 -1.36 13.67
CA ILE A 408 1.90 -0.42 12.60
C ILE A 408 1.94 0.98 13.19
N PHE A 409 3.02 1.72 12.93
CA PHE A 409 3.25 3.08 13.39
C PHE A 409 3.18 4.08 12.23
N ASN A 410 2.55 5.22 12.46
CA ASN A 410 2.55 6.37 11.57
C ASN A 410 3.64 7.38 11.97
N PRO A 411 4.78 7.43 11.25
CA PRO A 411 5.85 8.38 11.55
C PRO A 411 5.56 9.83 11.11
N ASN A 412 4.49 10.04 10.34
CA ASN A 412 4.17 11.35 9.77
C ASN A 412 3.61 12.31 10.82
N ASN A 413 3.60 13.60 10.49
CA ASN A 413 2.98 14.66 11.28
C ASN A 413 1.50 14.92 10.92
N PHE A 414 0.92 14.07 10.07
CA PHE A 414 -0.48 14.07 9.67
C PHE A 414 -1.08 12.67 9.79
N SER A 415 -2.40 12.60 9.96
CA SER A 415 -3.16 11.36 10.04
C SER A 415 -3.32 10.74 8.65
N VAL A 416 -3.26 9.42 8.56
CA VAL A 416 -3.25 8.67 7.28
C VAL A 416 -4.50 7.82 7.18
N ASP A 417 -5.29 8.04 6.14
CA ASP A 417 -6.38 7.15 5.74
C ASP A 417 -5.80 5.89 5.08
N ILE A 418 -5.97 4.76 5.76
CA ILE A 418 -5.49 3.44 5.36
C ILE A 418 -6.62 2.56 4.83
N SER A 419 -7.79 3.12 4.53
CA SER A 419 -8.91 2.37 3.96
C SER A 419 -8.49 1.63 2.67
N GLY A 420 -8.74 0.32 2.63
CA GLY A 420 -8.35 -0.55 1.52
C GLY A 420 -6.86 -0.91 1.44
N TRP A 421 -6.01 -0.41 2.35
CA TRP A 421 -4.65 -0.93 2.54
C TRP A 421 -4.73 -2.34 3.12
N TYR A 422 -3.66 -3.13 3.02
CA TYR A 422 -3.72 -4.53 3.45
C TYR A 422 -2.36 -5.11 3.81
N ILE A 423 -2.39 -6.23 4.53
CA ILE A 423 -1.21 -7.05 4.85
C ILE A 423 -1.29 -8.37 4.07
N THR A 424 -0.15 -8.86 3.59
CA THR A 424 -0.02 -10.17 2.92
C THR A 424 1.28 -10.89 3.29
N ASP A 425 1.24 -12.22 3.34
CA ASP A 425 2.40 -13.13 3.50
C ASP A 425 2.90 -13.69 2.16
N LYS A 426 2.23 -13.39 1.04
CA LYS A 426 2.60 -13.91 -0.30
C LYS A 426 2.70 -12.80 -1.34
N PRO A 427 3.59 -11.80 -1.13
CA PRO A 427 3.69 -10.61 -1.98
C PRO A 427 4.08 -10.91 -3.44
N SER A 428 4.70 -12.06 -3.70
CA SER A 428 5.17 -12.45 -5.05
C SER A 428 4.04 -12.94 -5.96
N LYS A 429 2.84 -13.22 -5.42
CA LYS A 429 1.68 -13.55 -6.23
C LYS A 429 1.10 -12.30 -6.90
N ARG A 430 0.44 -12.48 -8.05
CA ARG A 430 -0.38 -11.43 -8.68
C ARG A 430 -1.44 -10.93 -7.68
N VAL A 431 -1.76 -9.64 -7.67
CA VAL A 431 -2.60 -9.02 -6.62
C VAL A 431 -3.97 -9.69 -6.41
N ASP A 432 -4.60 -10.25 -7.44
CA ASP A 432 -5.88 -11.00 -7.32
C ASP A 432 -5.73 -12.43 -6.78
N ARG A 433 -4.51 -12.85 -6.42
CA ARG A 433 -4.17 -14.17 -5.87
C ARG A 433 -3.38 -14.08 -4.56
N GLN A 434 -3.05 -12.88 -4.11
CA GLN A 434 -2.44 -12.67 -2.81
C GLN A 434 -3.53 -12.87 -1.75
N PRO A 435 -3.30 -13.69 -0.70
CA PRO A 435 -4.12 -13.65 0.48
C PRO A 435 -3.94 -12.30 1.19
N LYS A 436 -5.00 -11.71 1.70
CA LYS A 436 -4.99 -10.36 2.29
C LYS A 436 -5.84 -10.29 3.54
N ILE A 437 -5.39 -9.48 4.49
CA ILE A 437 -6.24 -8.87 5.51
C ILE A 437 -6.27 -7.37 5.24
N ILE A 438 -7.45 -6.83 4.97
CA ILE A 438 -7.65 -5.50 4.40
C ILE A 438 -8.28 -4.58 5.46
N PHE A 439 -7.74 -3.37 5.60
CA PHE A 439 -8.33 -2.36 6.48
C PHE A 439 -9.68 -1.90 5.91
N PRO A 440 -10.76 -1.98 6.70
CA PRO A 440 -12.10 -1.59 6.25
C PRO A 440 -12.20 -0.08 5.98
N GLU A 441 -13.23 0.33 5.26
CA GLU A 441 -13.51 1.74 4.95
C GLU A 441 -13.62 2.62 6.21
N GLY A 442 -12.99 3.78 6.20
CA GLY A 442 -12.91 4.70 7.34
C GLY A 442 -11.84 4.30 8.37
N SER A 443 -10.78 3.61 7.96
CA SER A 443 -9.66 3.26 8.83
C SER A 443 -8.59 4.35 8.77
N VAL A 444 -8.24 4.94 9.91
CA VAL A 444 -7.28 6.04 10.00
C VAL A 444 -6.24 5.73 11.07
N ILE A 445 -4.96 5.97 10.77
CA ILE A 445 -3.91 6.03 11.79
C ILE A 445 -3.59 7.50 12.06
N GLU A 446 -3.80 7.95 13.29
CA GLU A 446 -3.47 9.32 13.70
C GLU A 446 -1.98 9.63 13.55
N LYS A 447 -1.65 10.92 13.45
CA LYS A 447 -0.24 11.35 13.39
C LYS A 447 0.52 10.86 14.63
N ARG A 448 1.73 10.33 14.43
CA ARG A 448 2.61 9.86 15.52
C ARG A 448 1.99 8.81 16.44
N SER A 449 1.01 8.04 15.97
CA SER A 449 0.39 6.95 16.73
C SER A 449 0.64 5.59 16.08
N SER A 450 0.33 4.54 16.84
CA SER A 450 0.30 3.16 16.34
C SER A 450 -1.13 2.64 16.29
N ILE A 451 -1.35 1.63 15.46
CA ILE A 451 -2.48 0.71 15.56
C ILE A 451 -1.99 -0.73 15.72
N VAL A 452 -2.81 -1.57 16.33
CA VAL A 452 -2.54 -2.99 16.55
C VAL A 452 -3.60 -3.84 15.86
N ILE A 453 -3.14 -4.83 15.10
CA ILE A 453 -3.96 -5.87 14.49
C ILE A 453 -3.65 -7.19 15.19
N THR A 454 -4.66 -7.93 15.64
CA THR A 454 -4.49 -9.25 16.30
C THR A 454 -5.40 -10.34 15.72
N THR A 455 -5.05 -11.61 15.88
CA THR A 455 -5.95 -12.75 15.59
C THR A 455 -6.90 -13.07 16.76
N ASN A 456 -6.64 -12.52 17.95
CA ASN A 456 -7.46 -12.75 19.14
C ASN A 456 -7.34 -11.53 20.06
N SER A 457 -8.43 -10.76 20.16
CA SER A 457 -8.49 -9.53 20.95
C SER A 457 -8.49 -9.79 22.44
N SER A 458 -9.22 -10.80 22.92
CA SER A 458 -9.28 -11.18 24.34
C SER A 458 -7.91 -11.56 24.89
N SER A 459 -7.17 -12.41 24.18
CA SER A 459 -5.80 -12.79 24.57
C SER A 459 -4.87 -11.58 24.63
N TYR A 460 -4.98 -10.68 23.65
CA TYR A 460 -4.18 -9.44 23.61
C TYR A 460 -4.54 -8.49 24.77
N GLU A 461 -5.82 -8.25 25.04
CA GLU A 461 -6.29 -7.38 26.12
C GLU A 461 -5.88 -7.93 27.50
N ASN A 462 -5.98 -9.24 27.72
CA ASN A 462 -5.58 -9.88 28.97
C ASN A 462 -4.09 -9.68 29.29
N LEU A 463 -3.21 -9.75 28.28
CA LEU A 463 -1.78 -9.60 28.48
C LEU A 463 -1.35 -8.13 28.58
N PHE A 464 -1.86 -7.26 27.70
CA PHE A 464 -1.39 -5.88 27.58
C PHE A 464 -2.23 -4.87 28.34
N GLY A 465 -3.37 -5.29 28.92
CA GLY A 465 -4.30 -4.41 29.65
C GLY A 465 -4.98 -3.36 28.76
N ARG A 466 -4.94 -3.53 27.45
CA ARG A 466 -5.52 -2.61 26.46
C ARG A 466 -6.06 -3.35 25.25
N ARG A 467 -7.14 -2.84 24.67
CA ARG A 467 -7.75 -3.41 23.45
C ARG A 467 -6.89 -3.15 22.21
N PRO A 468 -6.86 -4.10 21.25
CA PRO A 468 -6.32 -3.85 19.92
C PRO A 468 -7.27 -2.95 19.12
N ASP A 469 -6.78 -2.35 18.05
CA ASP A 469 -7.58 -1.51 17.14
C ASP A 469 -8.37 -2.35 16.13
N PHE A 470 -7.76 -3.45 15.67
CA PHE A 470 -8.36 -4.36 14.70
C PHE A 470 -8.14 -5.82 15.08
N GLU A 471 -9.04 -6.68 14.61
CA GLU A 471 -8.87 -8.13 14.67
C GLU A 471 -9.19 -8.83 13.34
N TYR A 472 -8.79 -10.09 13.19
CA TYR A 472 -9.13 -10.94 12.05
C TYR A 472 -9.17 -12.41 12.44
N GLY A 473 -9.96 -13.24 11.74
CA GLY A 473 -10.11 -14.66 12.05
C GLY A 473 -10.83 -14.98 13.35
N CYS A 474 -11.43 -13.99 14.02
CA CYS A 474 -12.19 -14.13 15.26
C CYS A 474 -13.47 -13.27 15.19
N GLU A 475 -14.53 -13.67 15.89
CA GLU A 475 -15.76 -12.87 16.01
C GLU A 475 -15.82 -12.24 17.41
N SER A 476 -15.39 -10.98 17.54
CA SER A 476 -15.55 -10.18 18.76
C SER A 476 -16.12 -8.78 18.45
N PRO A 477 -16.43 -7.94 19.45
CA PRO A 477 -16.88 -6.56 19.23
C PRO A 477 -15.78 -5.60 18.70
N ILE A 478 -14.53 -6.05 18.55
CA ILE A 478 -13.46 -5.26 17.94
C ILE A 478 -13.70 -5.14 16.41
N ARG A 479 -13.19 -4.07 15.81
CA ARG A 479 -13.34 -3.81 14.39
C ARG A 479 -12.60 -4.88 13.57
N ASN A 480 -13.34 -5.63 12.77
CA ASN A 480 -12.77 -6.69 11.93
C ASN A 480 -12.09 -6.14 10.67
N MET A 481 -10.93 -6.71 10.34
CA MET A 481 -10.31 -6.61 9.02
C MET A 481 -11.13 -7.41 8.01
N VAL A 482 -11.12 -7.00 6.74
CA VAL A 482 -11.75 -7.75 5.65
C VAL A 482 -10.78 -8.80 5.13
N GLU A 483 -11.13 -10.08 5.25
CA GLU A 483 -10.30 -11.20 4.83
C GLU A 483 -10.57 -11.61 3.36
N ASP A 484 -9.51 -11.68 2.54
CA ASP A 484 -9.52 -12.22 1.17
C ASP A 484 -8.48 -13.33 1.07
N GLY A 485 -8.89 -14.57 1.30
CA GLY A 485 -7.98 -15.70 1.49
C GLY A 485 -7.37 -15.76 2.89
N ARG A 486 -6.37 -16.63 3.09
CA ARG A 486 -5.78 -16.90 4.40
C ARG A 486 -4.36 -16.34 4.51
N VAL A 487 -4.19 -15.24 5.25
CA VAL A 487 -2.87 -14.72 5.65
C VAL A 487 -2.41 -15.47 6.88
N ILE A 488 -1.19 -16.00 6.83
CA ILE A 488 -0.60 -16.74 7.94
C ILE A 488 0.62 -15.97 8.42
N LEU A 489 0.73 -15.80 9.74
CA LEU A 489 1.97 -15.38 10.37
C LEU A 489 2.73 -16.66 10.79
N ASN A 490 3.63 -17.12 9.93
CA ASN A 490 4.36 -18.37 10.16
C ASN A 490 5.43 -18.20 11.25
N ARG A 491 5.36 -19.01 12.31
CA ARG A 491 6.29 -18.91 13.45
C ARG A 491 7.77 -19.16 13.12
N TYR A 492 8.09 -19.82 12.01
CA TYR A 492 9.46 -20.18 11.64
C TYR A 492 10.07 -19.19 10.65
N SER A 493 9.43 -18.98 9.51
CA SER A 493 9.92 -18.05 8.49
C SER A 493 8.76 -17.39 7.75
N ASP A 494 8.82 -16.07 7.62
CA ASP A 494 7.85 -15.36 6.80
C ASP A 494 8.33 -14.01 6.24
N GLY A 495 7.57 -13.52 5.26
CA GLY A 495 7.68 -12.16 4.75
C GLY A 495 6.34 -11.46 4.89
N ILE A 496 6.23 -10.52 5.83
CA ILE A 496 4.99 -9.79 6.13
C ILE A 496 5.10 -8.39 5.52
N ILE A 497 4.20 -8.11 4.57
CA ILE A 497 4.27 -6.89 3.77
C ILE A 497 3.03 -6.06 4.03
N LEU A 498 3.22 -4.80 4.40
CA LEU A 498 2.20 -3.77 4.37
C LEU A 498 2.11 -3.19 2.95
N LYS A 499 0.94 -3.33 2.35
CA LYS A 499 0.61 -2.78 1.03
C LYS A 499 -0.38 -1.63 1.18
N ASP A 500 -0.19 -0.59 0.36
CA ASP A 500 -1.25 0.39 0.18
C ASP A 500 -2.40 -0.17 -0.68
N ARG A 501 -3.49 0.60 -0.79
CA ARG A 501 -4.65 0.23 -1.63
C ARG A 501 -4.31 0.03 -3.13
N PHE A 502 -3.12 0.42 -3.55
CA PHE A 502 -2.61 0.29 -4.91
C PHE A 502 -1.54 -0.82 -5.05
N ASN A 503 -1.44 -1.75 -4.08
CA ASN A 503 -0.47 -2.86 -4.05
C ASN A 503 1.02 -2.44 -4.12
N ARG A 504 1.32 -1.19 -3.75
CA ARG A 504 2.71 -0.76 -3.56
C ARG A 504 3.17 -1.22 -2.17
N THR A 505 4.40 -1.73 -2.07
CA THR A 505 4.98 -2.00 -0.75
C THR A 505 5.20 -0.68 -0.04
N VAL A 506 4.62 -0.57 1.16
CA VAL A 506 4.86 0.53 2.09
C VAL A 506 5.97 0.16 3.04
N ASP A 507 5.87 -1.02 3.66
CA ASP A 507 6.90 -1.59 4.52
C ASP A 507 6.89 -3.13 4.40
N ALA A 508 8.03 -3.75 4.68
CA ALA A 508 8.21 -5.19 4.61
C ALA A 508 9.07 -5.68 5.77
N VAL A 509 8.73 -6.85 6.31
CA VAL A 509 9.50 -7.50 7.37
C VAL A 509 9.74 -8.95 7.00
N VAL A 510 11.00 -9.38 7.00
CA VAL A 510 11.38 -10.75 6.67
C VAL A 510 12.13 -11.38 7.84
N TYR A 511 11.65 -12.54 8.29
CA TYR A 511 12.25 -13.29 9.39
C TYR A 511 12.35 -14.80 9.09
N GLY A 512 13.28 -15.45 9.79
CA GLY A 512 13.66 -16.84 9.61
C GLY A 512 14.57 -17.07 8.41
N GLU A 513 13.99 -17.25 7.24
CA GLU A 513 14.72 -17.58 6.01
C GLU A 513 14.86 -16.36 5.12
N ASN A 514 16.00 -16.23 4.45
CA ASN A 514 16.22 -15.15 3.48
C ASN A 514 15.24 -15.28 2.31
N ARG A 515 14.55 -14.19 1.99
CA ARG A 515 13.62 -14.11 0.86
C ARG A 515 13.87 -12.82 0.08
N ASP A 516 13.79 -12.91 -1.25
CA ASP A 516 13.83 -11.74 -2.13
C ASP A 516 12.45 -11.08 -2.18
N ILE A 517 12.26 -10.07 -1.34
CA ILE A 517 11.00 -9.34 -1.15
C ILE A 517 11.24 -7.86 -1.41
N GLU A 518 10.39 -7.26 -2.25
CA GLU A 518 10.40 -5.82 -2.51
C GLU A 518 10.18 -5.04 -1.21
N GLY A 519 11.10 -4.14 -0.89
CA GLY A 519 11.09 -3.37 0.36
C GLY A 519 11.94 -3.99 1.48
N TRP A 520 12.70 -5.06 1.22
CA TRP A 520 13.64 -5.64 2.19
C TRP A 520 15.04 -5.81 1.60
N HIS A 521 16.06 -5.60 2.42
CA HIS A 521 17.47 -5.67 2.03
C HIS A 521 18.27 -6.57 2.98
N GLY A 522 19.03 -7.49 2.39
CA GLY A 522 19.97 -8.34 3.11
C GLY A 522 19.32 -9.56 3.78
N LYS A 523 19.85 -9.95 4.94
CA LYS A 523 19.45 -11.17 5.64
C LYS A 523 18.09 -10.99 6.33
N ALA A 524 17.39 -12.09 6.55
CA ALA A 524 16.21 -12.13 7.39
C ALA A 524 16.58 -11.94 8.87
N ILE A 525 15.65 -11.42 9.66
CA ILE A 525 15.73 -11.42 11.13
C ILE A 525 15.72 -12.88 11.60
N SER A 526 16.43 -13.21 12.66
CA SER A 526 16.36 -14.56 13.25
C SER A 526 14.92 -14.91 13.64
N SER A 527 14.53 -16.16 13.47
CA SER A 527 13.19 -16.64 13.87
C SER A 527 12.96 -16.38 15.37
N PRO A 528 11.85 -15.73 15.75
CA PRO A 528 11.50 -15.61 17.16
C PRO A 528 11.17 -17.00 17.73
N ARG A 529 11.58 -17.25 18.98
CA ARG A 529 11.21 -18.45 19.74
C ARG A 529 9.81 -18.29 20.32
N LYS A 530 9.32 -19.34 20.98
CA LYS A 530 8.03 -19.34 21.65
C LYS A 530 7.95 -18.21 22.69
N GLY A 531 6.96 -17.33 22.50
CA GLY A 531 6.74 -16.14 23.33
C GLY A 531 7.79 -15.03 23.14
N GLU A 532 8.56 -15.06 22.06
CA GLU A 532 9.33 -13.91 21.60
C GLU A 532 8.58 -13.17 20.47
N TYR A 533 8.69 -11.84 20.43
CA TYR A 533 8.21 -10.99 19.36
C TYR A 533 9.36 -10.16 18.78
N LEU A 534 9.19 -9.77 17.52
CA LEU A 534 10.11 -8.87 16.84
C LEU A 534 9.69 -7.43 17.10
N GLU A 535 10.63 -6.57 17.47
CA GLU A 535 10.40 -5.15 17.70
C GLU A 535 11.42 -4.30 16.93
N ARG A 536 10.95 -3.28 16.21
CA ARG A 536 11.81 -2.35 15.50
C ARG A 536 12.51 -1.41 16.49
N LYS A 537 13.83 -1.29 16.35
CA LYS A 537 14.71 -0.43 17.17
C LYS A 537 14.28 1.02 17.09
N ARG A 538 14.46 1.70 18.22
CA ARG A 538 14.26 3.15 18.33
C ARG A 538 15.56 3.83 18.74
N MET A 539 15.81 4.99 18.15
CA MET A 539 16.89 5.92 18.52
C MET A 539 16.30 7.33 18.50
N ASP A 540 16.50 8.09 19.58
CA ASP A 540 15.97 9.45 19.73
C ASP A 540 14.46 9.56 19.42
N ASN A 541 13.68 8.63 19.99
CA ASN A 541 12.23 8.49 19.77
C ASN A 541 11.77 8.19 18.34
N ARG A 542 12.68 7.91 17.40
CA ARG A 542 12.36 7.54 16.01
C ARG A 542 12.71 6.07 15.75
N TYR A 543 11.88 5.41 14.96
CA TYR A 543 12.18 4.06 14.49
C TYR A 543 13.29 4.09 13.43
N ILE A 544 14.22 3.15 13.55
CA ILE A 544 15.27 2.92 12.55
C ILE A 544 14.65 2.12 11.39
N ASP A 545 14.85 2.58 10.16
CA ASP A 545 14.34 1.92 8.97
C ASP A 545 15.38 1.96 7.84
N THR A 546 16.28 0.98 7.86
CA THR A 546 17.20 0.67 6.77
C THR A 546 16.65 -0.41 5.86
N ASN A 547 15.38 -0.81 6.06
CA ASN A 547 14.71 -1.94 5.41
C ASN A 547 15.51 -3.25 5.57
N SER A 548 16.10 -3.51 6.74
CA SER A 548 16.95 -4.69 6.94
C SER A 548 16.86 -5.28 8.35
N SER A 549 17.42 -6.49 8.53
CA SER A 549 17.40 -7.17 9.83
C SER A 549 18.10 -6.40 10.95
N SER A 550 19.00 -5.45 10.64
CA SER A 550 19.66 -4.64 11.68
C SER A 550 18.71 -3.70 12.40
N ASP A 551 17.53 -3.43 11.84
CA ASP A 551 16.53 -2.55 12.42
C ASP A 551 15.75 -3.20 13.57
N TRP A 552 15.93 -4.49 13.83
CA TRP A 552 15.05 -5.26 14.71
C TRP A 552 15.75 -5.82 15.95
N LEU A 553 14.97 -6.00 17.01
CA LEU A 553 15.29 -6.67 18.26
C LEU A 553 14.32 -7.84 18.47
N VAL A 554 14.78 -8.87 19.15
CA VAL A 554 13.94 -9.96 19.64
C VAL A 554 13.65 -9.68 21.12
N ARG A 555 12.38 -9.70 21.50
CA ARG A 555 11.89 -9.39 22.86
C ARG A 555 11.01 -10.52 23.37
N SER A 556 11.06 -10.79 24.67
CA SER A 556 10.14 -11.73 25.30
C SER A 556 8.83 -11.04 25.66
N LEU A 557 7.72 -11.72 25.38
CA LEU A 557 6.37 -11.33 25.76
C LEU A 557 6.27 -11.28 27.29
N GLY A 558 5.55 -10.31 27.87
CA GLY A 558 5.28 -10.29 29.31
C GLY A 558 6.38 -9.73 30.23
N CYS A 559 7.51 -9.28 29.67
CA CYS A 559 8.49 -8.54 30.47
C CYS A 559 7.91 -7.20 30.98
N THR A 560 8.47 -6.69 32.07
CA THR A 560 8.21 -5.33 32.52
C THR A 560 8.92 -4.31 31.62
N ASP A 561 8.42 -3.08 31.64
CA ASP A 561 9.07 -1.91 31.02
C ASP A 561 8.96 -0.77 32.03
N VAL A 562 9.95 -0.69 32.91
CA VAL A 562 10.00 0.31 33.96
C VAL A 562 10.96 1.40 33.54
N GLY A 563 10.51 2.66 33.64
CA GLY A 563 11.34 3.84 33.36
C GLY A 563 12.18 4.31 34.55
N TRP A 564 12.64 5.55 34.50
CA TRP A 564 13.37 6.18 35.60
C TRP A 564 12.40 6.68 36.67
N LEU A 565 12.49 6.14 37.89
CA LEU A 565 11.68 6.55 39.05
C LEU A 565 12.58 6.91 40.24
N ASN A 566 12.21 7.92 41.03
CA ASN A 566 12.92 8.31 42.24
C ASN A 566 11.93 8.44 43.40
N PHE A 567 12.23 7.81 44.53
CA PHE A 567 11.51 7.96 45.78
C PHE A 567 12.37 8.81 46.69
N SER A 568 11.89 9.98 47.11
CA SER A 568 12.64 10.91 47.95
C SER A 568 11.83 11.29 49.17
N GLY A 569 12.49 11.39 50.32
CA GLY A 569 11.85 11.78 51.57
C GLY A 569 12.60 11.25 52.77
N VAL A 570 12.07 11.52 53.96
CA VAL A 570 12.59 10.93 55.20
C VAL A 570 12.25 9.43 55.18
N MET A 571 13.28 8.59 55.17
CA MET A 571 13.13 7.14 55.20
C MET A 571 13.97 6.56 56.32
N GLU A 572 13.48 5.49 56.94
CA GLU A 572 14.26 4.67 57.85
C GLU A 572 14.97 3.58 57.03
N VAL A 573 16.30 3.55 57.10
CA VAL A 573 17.14 2.60 56.36
C VAL A 573 18.15 1.93 57.28
N THR A 574 18.19 0.60 57.21
CA THR A 574 19.22 -0.22 57.86
C THR A 574 20.13 -0.82 56.80
N ALA A 575 21.41 -0.49 56.82
CA ALA A 575 22.45 -1.09 55.97
C ALA A 575 23.22 -2.17 56.74
N LEU A 576 23.40 -3.32 56.10
CA LEU A 576 23.93 -4.54 56.69
C LEU A 576 25.01 -5.14 55.78
N LEU A 577 26.01 -5.74 56.42
CA LEU A 577 27.01 -6.58 55.75
C LEU A 577 26.81 -7.99 56.28
N LEU A 578 26.42 -8.92 55.41
CA LEU A 578 26.39 -10.32 55.79
C LEU A 578 27.71 -10.95 55.34
N PRO A 579 28.41 -11.71 56.19
CA PRO A 579 27.98 -12.11 57.52
C PRO A 579 28.49 -11.29 58.70
N ASP A 580 29.20 -10.18 58.46
CA ASP A 580 29.76 -9.34 59.50
C ASP A 580 28.73 -8.88 60.57
N CYS A 581 27.47 -8.69 60.17
CA CYS A 581 26.33 -8.39 61.02
C CYS A 581 25.53 -9.65 61.40
N LYS A 582 24.92 -9.62 62.59
CA LYS A 582 23.91 -10.62 62.99
C LYS A 582 22.65 -10.52 62.13
N LEU A 583 21.95 -11.64 61.98
CA LEU A 583 20.66 -11.71 61.27
C LEU A 583 19.48 -11.13 62.10
N ASP A 584 19.69 -10.73 63.35
CA ASP A 584 18.63 -10.28 64.27
C ASP A 584 17.75 -9.16 63.69
N GLU A 585 18.35 -8.18 63.00
CA GLU A 585 17.59 -7.09 62.35
C GLU A 585 16.66 -7.62 61.26
N LEU A 586 17.16 -8.55 60.44
CA LEU A 586 16.40 -9.17 59.38
C LEU A 586 15.27 -10.04 59.96
N ILE A 587 15.60 -10.92 60.92
CA ILE A 587 14.63 -11.77 61.62
C ILE A 587 13.53 -10.93 62.27
N GLY A 588 13.89 -9.82 62.92
CA GLY A 588 12.95 -8.92 63.55
C GLY A 588 11.92 -8.34 62.58
N GLU A 589 12.29 -8.06 61.32
CA GLU A 589 11.33 -7.62 60.30
C GLU A 589 10.34 -8.75 59.92
N PHE A 590 10.80 -10.00 59.81
CA PHE A 590 9.90 -11.15 59.57
C PHE A 590 8.95 -11.39 60.75
N GLU A 591 9.44 -11.31 61.99
CA GLU A 591 8.60 -11.52 63.18
C GLU A 591 7.52 -10.45 63.35
N ARG A 592 7.80 -9.22 62.90
CA ARG A 592 6.86 -8.08 62.96
C ARG A 592 5.80 -8.08 61.87
N ALA A 593 5.94 -8.88 60.82
CA ALA A 593 5.00 -8.97 59.71
C ALA A 593 3.60 -9.37 60.19
N LYS A 594 2.56 -8.73 59.62
CA LYS A 594 1.16 -8.95 60.00
C LYS A 594 0.29 -9.39 58.85
N GLU A 595 0.39 -8.73 57.69
CA GLU A 595 -0.51 -8.93 56.56
C GLU A 595 0.08 -9.90 55.55
N TYR A 596 1.29 -9.61 55.05
CA TYR A 596 1.93 -10.47 54.07
C TYR A 596 3.45 -10.33 54.00
N ILE A 597 4.08 -11.40 53.50
CA ILE A 597 5.50 -11.48 53.18
C ILE A 597 5.63 -12.00 51.75
N MET A 598 6.15 -11.18 50.84
CA MET A 598 6.44 -11.57 49.46
C MET A 598 7.95 -11.63 49.25
N ILE A 599 8.47 -12.80 48.84
CA ILE A 599 9.90 -13.04 48.69
C ILE A 599 10.19 -13.38 47.24
N ASN A 600 11.06 -12.63 46.58
CA ASN A 600 11.63 -12.99 45.28
C ASN A 600 13.12 -13.34 45.46
N THR A 601 13.49 -14.59 45.19
CA THR A 601 14.86 -15.09 45.39
C THR A 601 15.18 -16.20 44.40
N ARG A 602 16.47 -16.44 44.12
CA ARG A 602 16.87 -17.51 43.19
C ARG A 602 16.61 -18.91 43.78
N TYR A 603 16.94 -19.13 45.04
CA TYR A 603 16.66 -20.38 45.75
C TYR A 603 16.44 -20.12 47.25
N LEU A 604 15.86 -21.11 47.93
CA LEU A 604 15.71 -21.13 49.38
C LEU A 604 16.77 -22.06 50.00
N PRO A 605 17.52 -21.64 51.03
CA PRO A 605 18.37 -22.55 51.81
C PRO A 605 17.58 -23.26 52.92
N GLU A 606 18.20 -24.29 53.51
CA GLU A 606 17.64 -25.13 54.58
C GLU A 606 17.50 -24.35 55.93
N ASP A 607 16.40 -24.60 56.64
CA ASP A 607 16.12 -24.37 58.08
C ASP A 607 16.05 -22.94 58.69
N VAL A 608 16.81 -21.93 58.25
CA VAL A 608 16.99 -20.71 59.08
C VAL A 608 15.71 -19.88 59.23
N PHE A 609 14.97 -19.71 58.13
CA PHE A 609 13.77 -18.89 58.13
C PHE A 609 12.48 -19.64 57.93
N GLU A 610 12.58 -20.92 57.64
CA GLU A 610 11.44 -21.81 57.57
C GLU A 610 10.60 -21.72 58.85
N ARG A 611 11.24 -21.69 60.03
CA ARG A 611 10.55 -21.54 61.32
C ARG A 611 9.80 -20.22 61.45
N TYR A 612 10.38 -19.11 60.99
CA TYR A 612 9.78 -17.78 61.09
C TYR A 612 8.63 -17.61 60.11
N LEU A 613 8.83 -18.05 58.86
CA LEU A 613 7.79 -18.05 57.84
C LEU A 613 6.61 -18.94 58.27
N LYS A 614 6.86 -20.16 58.79
CA LYS A 614 5.81 -21.01 59.35
C LYS A 614 5.08 -20.34 60.50
N SER A 615 5.80 -19.80 61.48
CA SER A 615 5.19 -19.12 62.62
C SER A 615 4.32 -17.91 62.21
N ARG A 616 4.71 -17.15 61.19
CA ARG A 616 3.90 -16.04 60.66
C ARG A 616 2.70 -16.54 59.85
N ALA A 617 2.87 -17.57 59.02
CA ALA A 617 1.76 -18.18 58.31
C ALA A 617 0.70 -18.76 59.26
N GLU A 618 1.12 -19.43 60.34
CA GLU A 618 0.24 -19.91 61.42
C GLU A 618 -0.46 -18.76 62.17
N ALA A 619 0.19 -17.59 62.26
CA ALA A 619 -0.39 -16.38 62.83
C ALA A 619 -1.31 -15.60 61.85
N GLY A 620 -1.55 -16.12 60.64
CA GLY A 620 -2.46 -15.54 59.64
C GLY A 620 -1.81 -14.59 58.63
N THR A 621 -0.48 -14.46 58.62
CA THR A 621 0.24 -13.65 57.61
C THR A 621 0.37 -14.41 56.29
N LYS A 622 0.00 -13.80 55.17
CA LYS A 622 0.06 -14.44 53.84
C LYS A 622 1.50 -14.47 53.32
N ILE A 623 2.02 -15.64 52.96
CA ILE A 623 3.40 -15.77 52.48
C ILE A 623 3.40 -16.23 51.03
N ILE A 624 4.10 -15.50 50.16
CA ILE A 624 4.27 -15.86 48.75
C ILE A 624 5.75 -15.79 48.40
N ILE A 625 6.29 -16.90 47.90
CA ILE A 625 7.70 -17.00 47.53
C ILE A 625 7.80 -17.28 46.04
N LEU A 626 8.51 -16.43 45.29
CA LEU A 626 8.82 -16.60 43.87
C LEU A 626 10.27 -17.04 43.70
N LEU A 627 10.46 -18.22 43.11
CA LEU A 627 11.75 -18.89 42.94
C LEU A 627 12.16 -19.01 41.47
N GLU A 628 13.46 -19.23 41.24
CA GLU A 628 13.96 -19.71 39.95
C GLU A 628 13.48 -21.16 39.69
N GLY A 629 13.04 -21.43 38.47
CA GLY A 629 12.44 -22.71 38.09
C GLY A 629 13.37 -23.78 37.54
N GLU A 630 14.51 -23.41 36.94
CA GLU A 630 15.43 -24.40 36.37
C GLU A 630 16.09 -25.27 37.46
N THR A 631 15.85 -26.58 37.35
CA THR A 631 16.13 -27.63 38.36
C THR A 631 17.58 -27.71 38.83
N SER A 632 18.55 -27.15 38.08
CA SER A 632 19.97 -27.13 38.48
C SER A 632 20.33 -26.04 39.51
N CYS A 633 19.51 -24.99 39.62
CA CYS A 633 19.75 -23.82 40.48
C CYS A 633 18.83 -23.76 41.70
N ALA A 634 17.58 -24.21 41.57
CA ALA A 634 16.61 -24.21 42.67
C ALA A 634 16.93 -25.25 43.77
N TYR A 635 17.68 -26.31 43.42
CA TYR A 635 17.88 -27.50 44.27
C TYR A 635 19.37 -27.79 44.58
N ARG A 636 20.12 -26.80 45.07
CA ARG A 636 21.39 -27.10 45.77
C ARG A 636 21.13 -27.24 47.28
N GLY A 637 20.55 -28.37 47.67
CA GLY A 637 20.18 -28.69 49.05
C GLY A 637 18.66 -28.73 49.18
N GLY A 638 18.11 -29.84 49.67
CA GLY A 638 16.67 -30.06 49.71
C GLY A 638 15.98 -29.05 50.62
N CYS A 639 15.04 -28.27 50.08
CA CYS A 639 14.10 -27.54 50.92
C CYS A 639 13.02 -28.48 51.45
N THR A 640 12.77 -28.41 52.76
CA THR A 640 11.68 -29.09 53.43
C THR A 640 10.66 -28.09 53.93
N ILE A 641 9.89 -27.42 53.08
CA ILE A 641 8.67 -26.75 53.55
C ILE A 641 7.52 -27.77 53.43
N PRO A 642 7.15 -28.52 54.47
CA PRO A 642 5.94 -29.33 54.44
C PRO A 642 4.73 -28.40 54.31
N VAL A 643 4.09 -28.46 53.15
CA VAL A 643 2.97 -27.58 52.72
C VAL A 643 1.64 -27.94 53.40
N ASN A 644 1.61 -28.94 54.28
CA ASN A 644 0.36 -29.34 54.92
C ASN A 644 -0.06 -28.36 56.03
N GLY A 645 -1.03 -27.50 55.73
CA GLY A 645 -1.81 -26.74 56.71
C GLY A 645 -1.39 -25.29 56.95
N THR A 646 -0.50 -24.71 56.14
CA THR A 646 -0.07 -23.29 56.27
C THR A 646 -0.34 -22.50 55.00
N ASP A 647 -0.60 -21.19 55.12
CA ASP A 647 -0.95 -20.26 54.03
C ASP A 647 0.28 -19.77 53.23
N ILE A 648 1.27 -20.67 53.02
CA ILE A 648 2.51 -20.39 52.29
C ILE A 648 2.37 -20.87 50.84
N ARG A 649 2.46 -19.94 49.89
CA ARG A 649 2.41 -20.22 48.45
C ARG A 649 3.81 -20.15 47.84
N ILE A 650 4.22 -21.20 47.15
CA ILE A 650 5.52 -21.25 46.46
C ILE A 650 5.27 -21.25 44.97
N LEU A 651 5.81 -20.24 44.30
CA LEU A 651 5.76 -20.00 42.88
C LEU A 651 7.15 -20.23 42.29
N MET A 652 7.23 -20.90 41.15
CA MET A 652 8.48 -21.12 40.43
C MET A 652 8.37 -20.53 39.03
N MET A 653 9.34 -19.71 38.65
CA MET A 653 9.50 -19.19 37.29
C MET A 653 10.14 -20.27 36.41
N ASN A 654 9.31 -21.14 35.82
CA ASN A 654 9.65 -22.32 35.05
C ASN A 654 9.57 -22.07 33.54
N SER A 655 10.32 -22.85 32.75
CA SER A 655 10.14 -22.89 31.29
C SER A 655 8.95 -23.81 30.92
N ASP A 656 7.73 -23.48 31.36
CA ASP A 656 6.59 -24.33 31.04
C ASP A 656 6.18 -24.20 29.57
N GLY A 657 5.95 -25.34 28.92
CA GLY A 657 5.65 -25.43 27.49
C GLY A 657 6.70 -24.80 26.56
N GLY A 658 7.91 -24.46 27.02
CA GLY A 658 8.96 -23.81 26.23
C GLY A 658 8.87 -22.28 26.09
N TYR A 659 8.00 -21.61 26.86
CA TYR A 659 8.01 -20.15 27.03
C TYR A 659 8.78 -19.78 28.30
N ARG A 660 9.57 -18.70 28.24
CA ARG A 660 10.28 -18.18 29.41
C ARG A 660 10.65 -16.71 29.20
N ARG A 661 10.23 -15.81 30.11
CA ARG A 661 10.50 -14.36 29.98
C ARG A 661 11.96 -14.02 30.19
N TYR A 662 12.52 -14.58 31.26
CA TYR A 662 13.86 -14.27 31.73
C TYR A 662 14.72 -15.53 31.78
N SER A 663 15.97 -15.43 31.34
CA SER A 663 16.95 -16.51 31.45
C SER A 663 17.09 -17.04 32.89
N CYS A 664 17.02 -16.18 33.90
CA CYS A 664 17.07 -16.53 35.31
C CYS A 664 16.37 -15.48 36.16
N ASN A 665 15.75 -15.90 37.26
CA ASN A 665 15.25 -15.08 38.33
C ASN A 665 16.36 -14.84 39.38
N CYS A 666 16.79 -13.59 39.49
CA CYS A 666 17.83 -13.09 40.41
C CYS A 666 17.32 -11.82 41.12
N GLY A 667 16.04 -11.77 41.51
CA GLY A 667 15.43 -10.58 42.11
C GLY A 667 15.99 -10.22 43.49
N ASN A 668 16.15 -11.20 44.38
CA ASN A 668 16.65 -11.06 45.77
C ASN A 668 16.10 -9.86 46.53
N TYR A 669 14.77 -9.76 46.59
CA TYR A 669 14.07 -8.76 47.40
C TYR A 669 12.92 -9.36 48.20
N VAL A 670 12.57 -8.71 49.31
CA VAL A 670 11.45 -9.07 50.19
C VAL A 670 10.58 -7.84 50.44
N ILE A 671 9.27 -8.03 50.37
CA ILE A 671 8.27 -6.99 50.66
C ILE A 671 7.45 -7.46 51.86
N ILE A 672 7.32 -6.60 52.87
CA ILE A 672 6.54 -6.87 54.08
C ILE A 672 5.52 -5.74 54.28
N ASP A 673 4.25 -6.12 54.41
CA ASP A 673 3.12 -5.25 54.78
C ASP A 673 3.04 -3.92 54.00
N ASN A 674 3.43 -3.93 52.71
CA ASN A 674 3.50 -2.77 51.83
C ASN A 674 4.26 -1.57 52.40
N HIS A 675 5.23 -1.81 53.28
CA HIS A 675 5.92 -0.76 54.02
C HIS A 675 7.43 -1.01 54.07
N THR A 676 7.85 -2.25 54.28
CA THR A 676 9.28 -2.61 54.33
C THR A 676 9.69 -3.29 53.02
N LEU A 677 10.77 -2.80 52.41
CA LEU A 677 11.47 -3.44 51.31
C LEU A 677 12.87 -3.85 51.78
N ILE A 678 13.23 -5.10 51.54
CA ILE A 678 14.59 -5.62 51.77
C ILE A 678 15.20 -5.96 50.42
N VAL A 679 16.41 -5.50 50.14
CA VAL A 679 17.15 -5.83 48.91
C VAL A 679 18.57 -6.26 49.27
N GLY A 680 18.98 -7.41 48.75
CA GLY A 680 20.32 -7.97 48.93
C GLY A 680 21.08 -8.09 47.62
N SER A 681 22.41 -7.93 47.68
CA SER A 681 23.28 -8.18 46.53
C SER A 681 23.45 -9.67 46.22
N SER A 682 23.18 -10.52 47.20
CA SER A 682 23.13 -11.97 47.09
C SER A 682 21.77 -12.48 47.58
N ASN A 683 21.55 -13.79 47.52
CA ASN A 683 20.33 -14.37 48.08
C ASN A 683 20.26 -14.04 49.56
N VAL A 684 19.13 -13.46 50.00
CA VAL A 684 18.86 -12.91 51.35
C VAL A 684 19.17 -13.89 52.51
N TRP A 685 19.37 -15.16 52.19
CA TRP A 685 19.40 -16.30 53.09
C TRP A 685 20.70 -17.13 52.99
N GLY A 686 21.52 -16.95 51.95
CA GLY A 686 22.53 -17.93 51.52
C GLY A 686 23.94 -17.79 52.11
N ASP A 687 24.25 -16.65 52.73
CA ASP A 687 25.61 -16.26 53.12
C ASP A 687 25.79 -16.12 54.65
N ALA A 688 24.92 -16.74 55.47
CA ALA A 688 25.04 -16.75 56.93
C ALA A 688 25.98 -17.88 57.45
N PRO A 689 27.09 -17.57 58.15
CA PRO A 689 28.16 -18.50 58.50
C PRO A 689 27.84 -19.43 59.66
N GLU A 690 26.80 -19.13 60.44
CA GLU A 690 26.31 -20.00 61.52
C GLU A 690 25.86 -21.39 61.03
N TYR A 691 25.77 -21.63 59.72
CA TYR A 691 25.10 -22.82 59.15
C TYR A 691 25.94 -23.59 58.12
N GLY A 692 27.27 -23.47 58.17
CA GLY A 692 28.19 -24.35 57.43
C GLY A 692 28.39 -24.02 55.94
N ILE A 693 27.78 -22.94 55.44
CA ILE A 693 28.04 -22.41 54.10
C ILE A 693 28.97 -21.20 54.23
N LYS A 694 30.29 -21.46 54.17
CA LYS A 694 31.30 -20.40 54.02
C LYS A 694 31.18 -19.76 52.63
N ARG A 695 30.35 -18.72 52.51
CA ARG A 695 30.22 -17.89 51.31
C ARG A 695 30.34 -16.42 51.70
N GLY A 696 30.73 -15.61 50.71
CA GLY A 696 31.38 -14.32 50.88
C GLY A 696 30.55 -13.22 51.53
N ARG A 697 31.18 -12.06 51.71
CA ARG A 697 30.48 -10.85 52.13
C ARG A 697 29.42 -10.45 51.09
N ALA A 698 28.28 -9.95 51.55
CA ALA A 698 27.15 -9.46 50.76
C ALA A 698 26.60 -8.17 51.37
N TRP A 699 26.07 -7.29 50.52
CA TRP A 699 25.48 -6.01 50.93
C TRP A 699 23.97 -6.12 50.95
N MET A 700 23.36 -5.63 52.03
CA MET A 700 21.90 -5.64 52.18
C MET A 700 21.41 -4.34 52.78
N VAL A 701 20.20 -3.96 52.36
CA VAL A 701 19.47 -2.80 52.90
C VAL A 701 18.04 -3.17 53.21
N ILE A 702 17.56 -2.68 54.35
CA ILE A 702 16.15 -2.67 54.74
C ILE A 702 15.69 -1.22 54.63
N VAL A 703 14.68 -0.95 53.81
CA VAL A 703 14.14 0.39 53.56
C VAL A 703 12.67 0.39 53.96
N LYS A 704 12.31 1.22 54.93
CA LYS A 704 10.92 1.43 55.33
C LYS A 704 10.35 2.64 54.58
N ASN A 705 9.60 2.36 53.52
CA ASN A 705 8.92 3.34 52.70
C ASN A 705 7.78 2.68 51.90
N SER A 706 6.54 3.10 52.15
CA SER A 706 5.36 2.47 51.52
C SER A 706 5.26 2.66 50.01
N GLU A 707 5.72 3.79 49.45
CA GLU A 707 5.66 4.01 48.00
C GLU A 707 6.63 3.10 47.24
N LEU A 708 7.85 2.97 47.75
CA LEU A 708 8.88 2.07 47.20
C LEU A 708 8.46 0.60 47.37
N ALA A 709 7.95 0.21 48.54
CA ALA A 709 7.44 -1.13 48.78
C ALA A 709 6.25 -1.46 47.85
N ARG A 710 5.34 -0.50 47.63
CA ARG A 710 4.21 -0.64 46.70
C ARG A 710 4.65 -0.84 45.26
N PHE A 711 5.69 -0.13 44.82
CA PHE A 711 6.27 -0.33 43.49
C PHE A 711 6.80 -1.76 43.31
N PHE A 712 7.55 -2.28 44.28
CA PHE A 712 8.02 -3.67 44.23
C PHE A 712 6.89 -4.70 44.37
N TYR A 713 5.81 -4.38 45.09
CA TYR A 713 4.60 -5.20 45.11
C TYR A 713 3.96 -5.32 43.72
N ASP A 714 3.82 -4.23 42.97
CA ASP A 714 3.27 -4.26 41.61
C ASP A 714 4.14 -5.11 40.68
N VAL A 715 5.46 -4.94 40.80
CA VAL A 715 6.46 -5.74 40.09
C VAL A 715 6.29 -7.23 40.41
N PHE A 716 6.25 -7.59 41.70
CA PHE A 716 6.09 -8.97 42.15
C PHE A 716 4.76 -9.55 41.67
N GLY A 717 3.67 -8.81 41.80
CA GLY A 717 2.33 -9.24 41.38
C GLY A 717 2.25 -9.51 39.88
N LYS A 718 2.87 -8.65 39.06
CA LYS A 718 2.99 -8.88 37.61
C LYS A 718 3.87 -10.08 37.29
N ASP A 719 5.01 -10.22 37.96
CA ASP A 719 5.89 -11.37 37.71
C ASP A 719 5.23 -12.69 38.10
N ALA A 720 4.49 -12.72 39.21
CA ALA A 720 3.80 -13.89 39.74
C ALA A 720 2.55 -14.31 38.95
N SER A 721 1.95 -13.42 38.15
CA SER A 721 0.73 -13.69 37.38
C SER A 721 0.99 -14.21 35.96
N MET A 722 2.26 -14.28 35.56
CA MET A 722 2.66 -14.65 34.20
C MET A 722 2.72 -16.17 34.04
N PRO A 723 2.55 -16.69 32.81
CA PRO A 723 2.35 -18.14 32.61
C PRO A 723 3.62 -18.95 32.69
N ASP A 724 4.79 -18.32 32.67
CA ASP A 724 6.04 -18.98 33.01
C ASP A 724 6.20 -19.13 34.53
N VAL A 725 5.18 -18.79 35.33
CA VAL A 725 5.14 -19.00 36.77
C VAL A 725 4.08 -20.03 37.12
N SER A 726 4.51 -21.11 37.75
CA SER A 726 3.62 -22.16 38.24
C SER A 726 3.72 -22.30 39.76
N GLU A 727 2.59 -22.52 40.42
CA GLU A 727 2.57 -22.88 41.83
C GLU A 727 3.02 -24.33 42.02
N VAL A 728 3.89 -24.57 42.99
CA VAL A 728 4.46 -25.89 43.25
C VAL A 728 4.25 -26.32 44.70
N THR A 729 3.93 -27.61 44.87
CA THR A 729 3.94 -28.25 46.18
C THR A 729 5.24 -29.01 46.35
N LEU A 730 6.13 -28.52 47.22
CA LEU A 730 7.38 -29.23 47.53
C LEU A 730 7.06 -30.46 48.40
N SER A 731 7.45 -31.64 47.96
CA SER A 731 7.38 -32.88 48.75
C SER A 731 8.73 -33.60 48.76
N ASN A 732 9.29 -33.78 49.99
CA ASN A 732 10.36 -34.69 50.48
C ASN A 732 11.59 -35.03 49.58
N VAL A 733 12.85 -35.20 50.01
CA VAL A 733 13.67 -35.15 51.25
C VAL A 733 15.13 -35.28 50.78
N PHE A 734 16.11 -34.58 51.40
CA PHE A 734 17.46 -35.10 51.66
C PHE A 734 18.11 -34.28 52.78
N ARG A 735 18.15 -34.82 54.00
CA ARG A 735 18.96 -34.27 55.10
C ARG A 735 20.43 -34.47 54.80
N ARG A 736 21.21 -33.40 54.82
CA ARG A 736 22.67 -33.52 54.97
C ARG A 736 22.96 -33.43 56.47
N ASN A 737 23.60 -34.45 57.03
CA ASN A 737 24.07 -34.39 58.42
C ASN A 737 24.97 -33.15 58.58
N SER A 738 24.55 -32.21 59.43
CA SER A 738 25.36 -31.09 59.87
C SER A 738 26.54 -31.63 60.68
N GLY A 739 27.74 -31.53 60.11
CA GLY A 739 28.97 -31.60 60.91
C GLY A 739 29.11 -30.35 61.78
N ASP A 740 29.93 -30.44 62.83
CA ASP A 740 30.14 -29.39 63.83
C ASP A 740 30.25 -27.99 63.23
N GLN A 741 29.41 -27.08 63.75
CA GLN A 741 29.35 -25.69 63.36
C GLN A 741 30.59 -24.93 63.88
N PRO A 742 31.38 -24.27 63.02
CA PRO A 742 32.37 -23.32 63.50
C PRO A 742 31.66 -22.11 64.11
N SER A 743 32.06 -21.72 65.32
CA SER A 743 31.56 -20.51 65.99
C SER A 743 31.98 -19.27 65.18
N TYR A 744 31.02 -18.55 64.62
CA TYR A 744 31.26 -17.27 63.94
C TYR A 744 30.96 -16.11 64.90
N TYR A 745 31.87 -15.14 64.96
CA TYR A 745 31.72 -13.95 65.78
C TYR A 745 31.47 -12.75 64.86
N PRO A 746 30.34 -12.02 65.00
CA PRO A 746 30.07 -10.84 64.17
C PRO A 746 31.14 -9.78 64.39
N SER A 747 31.64 -9.22 63.28
CA SER A 747 32.74 -8.25 63.22
C SER A 747 32.25 -6.81 63.06
N SER A 748 30.98 -6.58 62.70
CA SER A 748 30.41 -5.24 62.46
C SER A 748 28.96 -5.11 62.93
N SER A 749 28.57 -3.89 63.28
CA SER A 749 27.16 -3.56 63.58
C SER A 749 26.44 -2.99 62.36
N PRO A 750 25.12 -3.24 62.21
CA PRO A 750 24.30 -2.55 61.22
C PRO A 750 24.43 -1.03 61.35
N LEU A 751 24.31 -0.32 60.22
CA LEU A 751 24.08 1.11 60.23
C LEU A 751 22.57 1.36 60.10
N HIS A 752 21.96 1.93 61.14
CA HIS A 752 20.59 2.42 61.10
C HIS A 752 20.59 3.94 60.95
N ILE A 753 19.81 4.46 59.99
CA ILE A 753 19.61 5.90 59.82
C ILE A 753 18.14 6.24 59.58
N ILE A 754 17.75 7.43 60.00
CA ILE A 754 16.50 8.10 59.60
C ILE A 754 16.88 9.44 59.01
N SER A 755 16.82 9.55 57.68
CA SER A 755 17.27 10.75 56.99
C SER A 755 16.52 10.98 55.70
N ASN A 756 16.61 12.20 55.17
CA ASN A 756 16.06 12.52 53.87
C ASN A 756 16.99 11.94 52.78
N ILE A 757 16.54 10.86 52.14
CA ILE A 757 17.30 10.13 51.12
C ILE A 757 16.52 10.04 49.82
N THR A 758 17.24 9.86 48.72
CA THR A 758 16.64 9.49 47.43
C THR A 758 17.04 8.07 47.07
N VAL A 759 16.04 7.23 46.83
CA VAL A 759 16.19 5.85 46.37
C VAL A 759 15.64 5.71 44.96
N THR A 760 16.43 5.13 44.05
CA THR A 760 16.02 4.79 42.68
C THR A 760 16.01 3.27 42.54
N PRO A 761 14.86 2.62 42.25
CA PRO A 761 14.84 1.19 41.98
C PRO A 761 15.50 0.87 40.65
N LEU A 762 16.26 -0.21 40.62
CA LEU A 762 16.86 -0.79 39.43
C LEU A 762 16.17 -2.12 39.14
N LEU A 763 15.72 -2.30 37.91
CA LEU A 763 15.19 -3.55 37.40
C LEU A 763 15.89 -3.89 36.10
N PHE A 764 16.22 -5.17 35.94
CA PHE A 764 16.88 -5.71 34.76
C PHE A 764 15.93 -6.67 34.03
N PRO A 765 15.85 -6.58 32.69
CA PRO A 765 16.60 -5.73 31.76
C PRO A 765 15.98 -4.33 31.50
N ASP A 766 15.15 -3.84 32.41
CA ASP A 766 14.34 -2.62 32.26
C ASP A 766 15.19 -1.32 32.29
N ASN A 767 15.21 -0.61 33.42
CA ASN A 767 15.91 0.68 33.58
C ASN A 767 17.36 0.57 34.05
N GLY A 768 17.77 -0.61 34.55
CA GLY A 768 18.99 -0.73 35.36
C GLY A 768 20.27 -0.31 34.63
N GLU A 769 20.52 -0.80 33.42
CA GLU A 769 21.74 -0.48 32.68
C GLU A 769 21.85 1.02 32.36
N GLU A 770 20.75 1.64 31.92
CA GLU A 770 20.74 3.05 31.52
C GLU A 770 21.02 3.97 32.71
N ILE A 771 20.43 3.68 33.87
CA ILE A 771 20.67 4.43 35.11
C ILE A 771 22.13 4.28 35.56
N LEU A 772 22.69 3.07 35.53
CA LEU A 772 24.10 2.84 35.90
C LEU A 772 25.06 3.59 34.98
N VAL A 773 24.84 3.53 33.67
CA VAL A 773 25.61 4.28 32.67
C VAL A 773 25.55 5.79 32.95
N SER A 774 24.37 6.32 33.27
CA SER A 774 24.19 7.74 33.62
C SER A 774 24.96 8.12 34.89
N LEU A 775 24.89 7.28 35.93
CA LEU A 775 25.61 7.49 37.19
C LEU A 775 27.13 7.53 36.98
N ILE A 776 27.69 6.54 36.28
CA ILE A 776 29.13 6.45 35.97
C ILE A 776 29.61 7.66 35.16
N LYS A 777 28.80 8.14 34.20
CA LYS A 777 29.09 9.34 33.44
C LYS A 777 29.18 10.59 34.31
N SER A 778 28.32 10.68 35.34
CA SER A 778 28.23 11.84 36.22
C SER A 778 29.25 11.86 37.37
N ALA A 779 29.92 10.74 37.64
CA ALA A 779 30.92 10.60 38.70
C ALA A 779 32.09 11.58 38.51
N ARG A 780 32.56 12.17 39.62
CA ARG A 780 33.59 13.23 39.61
C ARG A 780 34.86 12.85 40.36
N ASN A 781 34.77 12.02 41.39
CA ASN A 781 35.87 11.76 42.33
C ASN A 781 36.27 10.30 42.33
N SER A 782 35.32 9.38 42.53
CA SER A 782 35.63 7.96 42.70
C SER A 782 34.49 7.02 42.31
N ILE A 783 34.84 5.85 41.79
CA ILE A 783 33.92 4.74 41.55
C ILE A 783 34.56 3.45 42.06
N TYR A 784 33.93 2.82 43.05
CA TYR A 784 34.38 1.55 43.61
C TYR A 784 33.34 0.47 43.29
N VAL A 785 33.77 -0.62 42.68
CA VAL A 785 32.89 -1.71 42.23
C VAL A 785 33.33 -3.00 42.90
N GLU A 786 32.38 -3.70 43.50
CA GLU A 786 32.59 -5.06 44.01
C GLU A 786 31.59 -5.97 43.31
N ASP A 787 32.08 -7.03 42.66
CA ASP A 787 31.24 -7.94 41.89
C ASP A 787 31.79 -9.37 41.95
N GLU A 788 30.90 -10.34 42.18
CA GLU A 788 31.23 -11.77 42.12
C GLU A 788 31.86 -12.17 40.78
N SER A 789 31.36 -11.65 39.65
CA SER A 789 31.87 -12.00 38.32
C SER A 789 31.58 -10.91 37.30
N ILE A 790 32.63 -10.36 36.69
CA ILE A 790 32.50 -9.37 35.61
C ILE A 790 32.63 -9.99 34.20
N ASP A 791 31.86 -9.44 33.26
CA ASP A 791 32.03 -9.67 31.81
C ASP A 791 32.09 -8.33 31.08
N VAL A 792 33.29 -7.94 30.66
CA VAL A 792 33.55 -6.63 30.05
C VAL A 792 32.82 -6.49 28.72
N TYR A 793 32.74 -7.57 27.94
CA TYR A 793 32.04 -7.54 26.65
C TYR A 793 30.54 -7.69 26.81
N GLY A 794 30.09 -8.51 27.76
CA GLY A 794 28.70 -8.67 28.13
C GLY A 794 28.06 -7.35 28.58
N ALA A 795 28.75 -6.57 29.42
CA ALA A 795 28.31 -5.27 29.92
C ALA A 795 29.12 -4.09 29.33
N ARG A 796 29.39 -4.14 28.01
CA ARG A 796 30.29 -3.20 27.32
C ARG A 796 30.01 -1.72 27.55
N ARG A 797 28.74 -1.33 27.73
CA ARG A 797 28.36 0.08 27.93
C ARG A 797 28.83 0.58 29.30
N ILE A 798 28.62 -0.23 30.34
CA ILE A 798 29.06 0.07 31.71
C ILE A 798 30.58 0.16 31.77
N PHE A 799 31.30 -0.86 31.30
CA PHE A 799 32.76 -0.86 31.31
C PHE A 799 33.38 0.21 30.41
N GLY A 800 32.76 0.51 29.28
CA GLY A 800 33.16 1.64 28.42
C GLY A 800 33.10 2.97 29.17
N GLU A 801 32.05 3.20 29.96
CA GLU A 801 31.94 4.42 30.76
C GLU A 801 32.83 4.43 32.00
N LEU A 802 33.12 3.27 32.62
CA LEU A 802 34.13 3.18 33.68
C LEU A 802 35.52 3.56 33.17
N LEU A 803 35.89 3.09 31.96
CA LEU A 803 37.13 3.49 31.30
C LEU A 803 37.15 4.99 30.98
N ASN A 804 36.02 5.54 30.52
CA ASN A 804 35.91 6.98 30.29
C ASN A 804 36.03 7.77 31.61
N ALA A 805 35.50 7.26 32.71
CA ALA A 805 35.62 7.88 34.03
C ALA A 805 37.08 7.91 34.50
N SER A 806 37.79 6.78 34.42
CA SER A 806 39.22 6.71 34.71
C SER A 806 40.03 7.69 33.86
N LYS A 807 39.75 7.80 32.55
CA LYS A 807 40.38 8.79 31.66
C LYS A 807 40.09 10.24 32.04
N ARG A 808 38.97 10.53 32.71
CA ARG A 808 38.65 11.86 33.26
C ARG A 808 39.36 12.15 34.60
N GLY A 809 40.12 11.19 35.14
CA GLY A 809 40.81 11.30 36.42
C GLY A 809 39.98 10.86 37.63
N VAL A 810 38.85 10.19 37.41
CA VAL A 810 38.05 9.57 38.50
C VAL A 810 38.81 8.34 39.01
N ASP A 811 38.94 8.16 40.32
CA ASP A 811 39.57 6.96 40.90
C ASP A 811 38.64 5.75 40.75
N VAL A 812 38.97 4.82 39.87
CA VAL A 812 38.15 3.64 39.58
C VAL A 812 38.83 2.37 40.11
N LYS A 813 38.19 1.71 41.08
CA LYS A 813 38.66 0.45 41.68
C LYS A 813 37.62 -0.65 41.57
N ILE A 814 38.03 -1.86 41.20
CA ILE A 814 37.17 -3.03 41.02
C ILE A 814 37.70 -4.20 41.83
N ILE A 815 36.91 -4.77 42.73
CA ILE A 815 37.20 -6.05 43.38
C ILE A 815 36.35 -7.12 42.70
N THR A 816 36.96 -8.23 42.29
CA THR A 816 36.23 -9.37 41.74
C THR A 816 36.82 -10.72 42.13
N ASN A 817 36.07 -11.80 41.91
CA ASN A 817 36.45 -13.14 42.33
C ASN A 817 37.22 -13.89 41.25
N SER A 818 38.45 -14.30 41.55
CA SER A 818 39.27 -15.04 40.58
C SER A 818 38.74 -16.45 40.28
N GLU A 819 38.15 -17.19 41.21
CA GLU A 819 37.82 -18.59 40.95
C GLU A 819 36.54 -18.76 40.13
N ARG A 820 35.61 -17.80 40.21
CA ARG A 820 34.31 -17.87 39.51
C ARG A 820 34.36 -17.35 38.07
N MET A 821 35.49 -16.81 37.64
CA MET A 821 35.68 -16.27 36.29
C MET A 821 36.36 -17.27 35.36
N SER A 822 35.85 -17.40 34.13
CA SER A 822 36.55 -18.12 33.05
C SER A 822 37.89 -17.47 32.73
N GLY A 823 38.82 -18.22 32.12
CA GLY A 823 40.13 -17.69 31.72
C GLY A 823 40.04 -16.44 30.83
N ASP A 824 39.03 -16.36 29.97
CA ASP A 824 38.79 -15.20 29.12
C ASP A 824 38.27 -13.99 29.90
N LYS A 825 37.33 -14.19 30.84
CA LYS A 825 36.86 -13.10 31.72
C LYS A 825 38.02 -12.53 32.56
N LYS A 826 38.92 -13.38 33.07
CA LYS A 826 40.15 -12.93 33.76
C LYS A 826 41.03 -12.06 32.87
N ARG A 827 41.22 -12.46 31.60
CA ARG A 827 41.98 -11.67 30.63
C ARG A 827 41.32 -10.31 30.38
N GLN A 828 39.99 -10.27 30.24
CA GLN A 828 39.25 -9.01 30.08
C GLN A 828 39.45 -8.07 31.27
N ALA A 829 39.37 -8.60 32.50
CA ALA A 829 39.63 -7.84 33.72
C ALA A 829 41.08 -7.33 33.82
N MET A 830 42.06 -8.13 33.37
CA MET A 830 43.46 -7.68 33.26
C MET A 830 43.65 -6.57 32.21
N VAL A 831 42.87 -6.59 31.12
CA VAL A 831 42.87 -5.50 30.14
C VAL A 831 42.44 -4.19 30.79
N LEU A 832 41.43 -4.19 31.68
CA LEU A 832 41.02 -2.98 32.39
C LEU A 832 42.19 -2.33 33.17
N ARG A 833 43.05 -3.14 33.80
CA ARG A 833 44.28 -2.65 34.47
C ARG A 833 45.21 -1.93 33.52
N ALA A 834 45.41 -2.47 32.32
CA ALA A 834 46.27 -1.85 31.31
C ALA A 834 45.73 -0.48 30.82
N TYR A 835 44.43 -0.22 31.01
CA TYR A 835 43.78 1.03 30.62
C TYR A 835 43.43 1.95 31.80
N GLY A 836 44.09 1.77 32.96
CA GLY A 836 44.04 2.72 34.08
C GLY A 836 42.93 2.49 35.10
N ILE A 837 42.31 1.31 35.13
CA ILE A 837 41.39 0.91 36.20
C ILE A 837 42.11 -0.05 37.15
N ASP A 838 42.11 0.25 38.45
CA ASP A 838 42.66 -0.67 39.44
C ASP A 838 41.71 -1.85 39.63
N VAL A 839 42.15 -3.07 39.32
CA VAL A 839 41.36 -4.28 39.55
C VAL A 839 42.06 -5.13 40.61
N LYS A 840 41.36 -5.65 41.61
CA LYS A 840 41.85 -6.63 42.59
C LYS A 840 41.09 -7.93 42.43
N PHE A 841 41.82 -9.04 42.43
CA PHE A 841 41.24 -10.37 42.46
C PHE A 841 41.29 -10.93 43.87
N ILE A 842 40.17 -11.40 44.38
CA ILE A 842 40.16 -12.24 45.59
C ILE A 842 40.38 -13.70 45.16
N GLU A 843 41.34 -14.34 45.81
CA GLU A 843 41.70 -15.75 45.62
C GLU A 843 41.16 -16.60 46.78
N ARG A 844 40.90 -17.88 46.52
CA ARG A 844 40.49 -18.83 47.56
C ARG A 844 41.60 -19.04 48.59
N GLY A 845 41.22 -19.12 49.86
CA GLY A 845 42.16 -19.22 50.99
C GLY A 845 42.67 -17.87 51.49
N THR A 846 42.11 -16.76 51.02
CA THR A 846 42.30 -15.45 51.63
C THR A 846 41.69 -15.48 53.05
N PRO A 847 42.45 -15.18 54.12
CA PRO A 847 41.93 -15.22 55.49
C PRO A 847 40.69 -14.34 55.64
N GLY A 848 39.60 -14.91 56.18
CA GLY A 848 38.31 -14.23 56.31
C GLY A 848 37.38 -14.29 55.09
N TYR A 849 37.86 -14.76 53.93
CA TYR A 849 37.11 -14.77 52.67
C TYR A 849 37.30 -16.08 51.90
N ASP A 850 36.30 -16.95 51.95
CA ASP A 850 36.24 -18.13 51.08
C ASP A 850 35.62 -17.81 49.71
N ASN A 851 34.93 -16.67 49.55
CA ASN A 851 34.30 -16.18 48.30
C ASN A 851 33.95 -14.67 48.40
N ILE A 852 33.65 -13.97 47.30
CA ILE A 852 32.86 -12.72 47.27
C ILE A 852 31.48 -13.03 46.69
N CYS A 853 30.42 -12.53 47.32
CA CYS A 853 29.02 -12.65 46.85
C CYS A 853 28.35 -11.27 46.66
N THR A 854 29.10 -10.17 46.84
CA THR A 854 28.62 -8.81 46.61
C THR A 854 28.55 -8.51 45.12
N THR A 855 27.47 -7.84 44.71
CA THR A 855 27.44 -7.01 43.52
C THR A 855 26.93 -5.62 43.86
N GLY A 856 27.80 -4.62 43.77
CA GLY A 856 27.50 -3.26 44.17
C GLY A 856 28.52 -2.23 43.67
N MET A 857 28.14 -0.96 43.75
CA MET A 857 29.00 0.15 43.38
C MET A 857 28.88 1.31 44.39
N ILE A 858 29.98 2.01 44.62
CA ILE A 858 30.02 3.24 45.41
C ILE A 858 30.54 4.36 44.52
N ILE A 859 29.78 5.45 44.42
CA ILE A 859 30.09 6.58 43.55
C ILE A 859 30.22 7.84 44.42
N ASP A 860 31.36 8.51 44.27
CA ASP A 860 31.73 9.77 44.94
C ASP A 860 31.47 9.79 46.47
N ASN A 861 31.56 8.61 47.11
CA ASN A 861 31.27 8.40 48.54
C ASN A 861 29.94 9.03 49.02
N SER A 862 28.96 9.12 48.11
CA SER A 862 27.65 9.73 48.36
C SER A 862 26.49 8.93 47.79
N THR A 863 26.78 7.99 46.88
CA THR A 863 25.79 7.13 46.23
C THR A 863 26.24 5.67 46.34
N THR A 864 25.35 4.80 46.80
CA THR A 864 25.54 3.35 46.84
C THR A 864 24.60 2.69 45.86
N VAL A 865 25.09 1.71 45.12
CA VAL A 865 24.32 0.83 44.26
C VAL A 865 24.42 -0.58 44.83
N ILE A 866 23.27 -1.23 45.02
CA ILE A 866 23.18 -2.64 45.42
C ILE A 866 22.45 -3.36 44.29
N LEU A 867 23.03 -4.46 43.79
CA LEU A 867 22.51 -5.23 42.66
C LEU A 867 22.43 -6.70 43.02
N ALA A 868 21.28 -7.32 42.74
CA ALA A 868 21.12 -8.77 42.85
C ALA A 868 21.61 -9.55 41.62
N VAL A 869 21.98 -8.82 40.55
CA VAL A 869 22.56 -9.37 39.31
C VAL A 869 23.99 -8.90 39.15
N ASN A 870 24.83 -9.74 38.58
CA ASN A 870 26.22 -9.43 38.26
C ASN A 870 26.30 -8.40 37.12
N ILE A 871 27.40 -7.64 37.07
CA ILE A 871 27.73 -6.72 35.98
C ILE A 871 28.32 -7.53 34.81
N ASP A 872 27.45 -8.32 34.18
CA ASP A 872 27.74 -9.15 33.02
C ASP A 872 26.55 -9.21 32.05
N SER A 873 26.57 -10.14 31.09
CA SER A 873 25.47 -10.28 30.11
C SER A 873 24.11 -10.59 30.74
N SER A 874 24.05 -11.08 31.98
CA SER A 874 22.80 -11.40 32.68
C SER A 874 21.93 -10.18 32.92
N MET A 875 22.50 -8.97 32.96
CA MET A 875 21.76 -7.71 33.07
C MET A 875 20.77 -7.50 31.92
N HIS A 876 20.96 -8.17 30.78
CA HIS A 876 20.11 -8.06 29.60
C HIS A 876 19.08 -9.18 29.47
N THR A 877 19.21 -10.24 30.26
CA THR A 877 18.44 -11.47 30.05
C THR A 877 17.81 -12.02 31.33
N SER A 878 18.28 -11.65 32.51
CA SER A 878 17.79 -12.15 33.80
C SER A 878 16.85 -11.13 34.46
N ARG A 879 15.90 -11.62 35.26
CA ARG A 879 15.08 -10.78 36.12
C ARG A 879 15.92 -10.38 37.33
N GLY A 880 16.43 -9.16 37.33
CA GLY A 880 17.24 -8.62 38.41
C GLY A 880 16.57 -7.45 39.11
N ALA A 881 16.90 -7.25 40.39
CA ALA A 881 16.57 -6.03 41.10
C ALA A 881 17.79 -5.40 41.77
N GLY A 882 17.66 -4.13 42.15
CA GLY A 882 18.65 -3.38 42.87
C GLY A 882 18.15 -2.02 43.29
N LEU A 883 18.96 -1.27 44.03
CA LEU A 883 18.66 0.08 44.48
C LEU A 883 19.88 0.99 44.27
N VAL A 884 19.63 2.22 43.84
CA VAL A 884 20.57 3.34 43.98
C VAL A 884 20.13 4.17 45.17
N ILE A 885 21.00 4.32 46.15
CA ILE A 885 20.72 5.05 47.39
C ILE A 885 21.68 6.23 47.48
N ARG A 886 21.12 7.44 47.42
CA ARG A 886 21.88 8.69 47.59
C ARG A 886 21.90 9.08 49.07
N SER A 887 22.94 8.66 49.76
CA SER A 887 23.23 8.99 51.16
C SER A 887 24.73 8.84 51.43
N ARG A 888 25.34 9.89 52.00
CA ARG A 888 26.76 9.87 52.41
C ARG A 888 27.01 8.90 53.57
N GLU A 889 26.03 8.71 54.45
CA GLU A 889 26.16 7.82 55.61
C GLU A 889 26.19 6.35 55.16
N ILE A 890 25.23 5.96 54.31
CA ILE A 890 25.15 4.60 53.74
C ILE A 890 26.36 4.35 52.82
N SER A 891 26.70 5.32 51.98
CA SER A 891 27.87 5.19 51.09
C SER A 891 29.17 5.07 51.86
N GLY A 892 29.35 5.85 52.93
CA GLY A 892 30.50 5.73 53.81
C GLY A 892 30.57 4.39 54.55
N TYR A 893 29.43 3.79 54.91
CA TYR A 893 29.36 2.46 55.52
C TYR A 893 29.89 1.37 54.58
N PHE A 894 29.33 1.27 53.37
CA PHE A 894 29.79 0.29 52.39
C PHE A 894 31.20 0.60 51.85
N ALA A 895 31.62 1.88 51.78
CA ALA A 895 32.98 2.25 51.40
C ALA A 895 34.03 1.74 52.40
N ARG A 896 33.75 1.78 53.71
CA ARG A 896 34.63 1.17 54.71
C ARG A 896 34.77 -0.33 54.50
N ALA A 897 33.68 -1.01 54.18
CA ALA A 897 33.70 -2.44 53.85
C ALA A 897 34.53 -2.72 52.59
N PHE A 898 34.28 -1.97 51.51
CA PHE A 898 35.04 -2.07 50.27
C PHE A 898 36.55 -1.88 50.48
N PHE A 899 36.96 -0.84 51.22
CA PHE A 899 38.38 -0.57 51.45
C PHE A 899 39.02 -1.55 52.43
N HIS A 900 38.26 -2.08 53.38
CA HIS A 900 38.71 -3.22 54.16
C HIS A 900 39.07 -4.36 53.21
N ASP A 901 38.19 -4.70 52.27
CA ASP A 901 38.37 -5.81 51.33
C ASP A 901 39.48 -5.55 50.30
N TRP A 902 39.62 -4.28 49.90
CA TRP A 902 40.71 -3.80 49.06
C TRP A 902 42.09 -3.98 49.70
N ASN A 903 42.18 -3.84 51.03
CA ASN A 903 43.45 -3.88 51.76
C ASN A 903 43.81 -5.26 52.32
N ILE A 904 42.94 -6.27 52.20
CA ILE A 904 43.28 -7.63 52.64
C ILE A 904 44.41 -8.20 51.78
N GLU A 905 45.55 -8.45 52.38
CA GLU A 905 46.66 -9.15 51.75
C GLU A 905 46.55 -10.65 51.99
N ARG A 906 47.01 -11.44 51.02
CA ARG A 906 47.18 -12.87 51.20
C ARG A 906 48.23 -13.07 52.29
N HIS A 907 47.88 -13.69 53.41
CA HIS A 907 48.92 -14.30 54.24
C HIS A 907 49.59 -15.36 53.37
N GLU A 908 50.82 -15.07 52.91
CA GLU A 908 51.77 -16.13 52.61
C GLU A 908 51.99 -16.87 53.92
N GLY A 909 51.14 -17.84 54.23
CA GLY A 909 51.54 -18.92 55.11
C GLY A 909 52.86 -19.40 54.54
N LYS A 910 53.95 -19.24 55.32
CA LYS A 910 55.32 -19.59 54.94
C LYS A 910 55.25 -20.79 54.02
N ARG A 911 55.51 -20.59 52.73
CA ARG A 911 55.83 -21.71 51.84
C ARG A 911 56.91 -22.46 52.62
N GLU A 912 56.63 -23.68 53.08
CA GLU A 912 57.70 -24.49 53.67
C GLU A 912 58.85 -24.41 52.69
N ASP A 913 59.97 -23.87 53.16
CA ASP A 913 61.14 -23.70 52.33
C ASP A 913 61.66 -25.10 52.00
N TYR A 914 61.17 -25.65 50.88
CA TYR A 914 61.62 -26.93 50.38
C TYR A 914 63.11 -26.90 50.07
N LYS A 915 63.78 -25.72 49.96
CA LYS A 915 65.25 -25.67 49.85
C LYS A 915 65.91 -26.29 51.06
N SER A 916 65.43 -26.02 52.26
CA SER A 916 65.97 -26.62 53.49
C SER A 916 65.77 -28.14 53.51
N LYS A 917 64.59 -28.64 53.09
CA LYS A 917 64.30 -30.08 52.98
C LYS A 917 65.08 -30.75 51.84
N ILE A 918 65.24 -30.10 50.69
CA ILE A 918 66.03 -30.56 49.54
C ILE A 918 67.52 -30.56 49.90
N CYS A 919 68.04 -29.55 50.59
CA CYS A 919 69.41 -29.54 51.12
C CYS A 919 69.62 -30.66 52.13
N LEU A 920 68.65 -30.93 53.02
CA LEU A 920 68.71 -32.06 53.95
C LEU A 920 68.70 -33.40 53.19
N LEU A 921 67.88 -33.53 52.15
CA LEU A 921 67.82 -34.75 51.33
C LEU A 921 69.14 -34.94 50.57
N LEU A 922 69.68 -33.89 49.94
CA LEU A 922 70.95 -33.92 49.22
C LEU A 922 72.13 -34.22 50.15
N THR A 923 72.15 -33.64 51.36
CA THR A 923 73.19 -33.94 52.36
C THR A 923 73.08 -35.37 52.86
N LEU A 924 71.88 -35.87 53.19
CA LEU A 924 71.68 -37.27 53.56
C LEU A 924 72.08 -38.23 52.43
N THR A 925 71.76 -37.89 51.18
CA THR A 925 72.13 -38.72 50.01
C THR A 925 73.64 -38.73 49.80
N ALA A 926 74.30 -37.57 49.85
CA ALA A 926 75.75 -37.46 49.73
C ALA A 926 76.47 -38.19 50.88
N THR A 927 75.98 -38.05 52.11
CA THR A 927 76.54 -38.75 53.28
C THR A 927 76.35 -40.26 53.14
N SER A 928 75.19 -40.70 52.68
CA SER A 928 74.92 -42.12 52.40
C SER A 928 75.80 -42.67 51.28
N MET A 929 76.07 -41.89 50.22
CA MET A 929 77.01 -42.27 49.16
C MET A 929 78.45 -42.35 49.69
N ILE A 930 78.88 -41.44 50.56
CA ILE A 930 80.21 -41.48 51.19
C ILE A 930 80.33 -42.71 52.10
N VAL A 931 79.32 -42.97 52.95
CA VAL A 931 79.26 -44.15 53.81
C VAL A 931 79.26 -45.43 52.97
N PHE A 932 78.46 -45.50 51.92
CA PHE A 932 78.42 -46.65 51.00
C PHE A 932 79.74 -46.84 50.27
N ARG A 933 80.39 -45.76 49.80
CA ARG A 933 81.69 -45.82 49.13
C ARG A 933 82.80 -46.25 50.09
N ARG A 934 82.78 -45.77 51.34
CA ARG A 934 83.73 -46.18 52.40
C ARG A 934 83.49 -47.62 52.84
N TRP A 935 82.24 -48.05 52.96
CA TRP A 935 81.85 -49.44 53.20
C TRP A 935 82.30 -50.37 52.05
N ARG A 936 82.23 -49.90 50.80
CA ARG A 936 82.69 -50.66 49.63
C ARG A 936 84.21 -50.74 49.54
N GLN A 937 84.95 -49.70 49.96
CA GLN A 937 86.41 -49.73 50.07
C GLN A 937 86.90 -50.65 51.20
N LEU A 938 86.16 -50.76 52.30
CA LEU A 938 86.46 -51.67 53.42
C LEU A 938 86.13 -53.15 53.13
N ARG A 939 85.53 -53.47 51.97
CA ARG A 939 85.29 -54.85 51.51
C ARG A 939 86.33 -55.35 50.49
N TRP A 940 87.33 -54.54 50.15
CA TRP A 940 88.46 -54.89 49.28
C TRP A 940 89.82 -54.73 50.01
N ILE A 941 89.78 -54.82 51.33
CA ILE A 941 90.87 -55.25 52.23
C ILE A 941 90.30 -56.48 52.95
#